data_AF-A0A143C1X3-F1
#
_entry.id   AF-A0A143C1X3-F1
#
_cell.length_a   1.000
_cell.length_b   1.000
_cell.length_c   1.000
_cell.angle_alpha   90.00
_cell.angle_beta   90.00
_cell.angle_gamma   90.00
#
_symmetry.space_group_name_H-M   'P 1'
#
loop_
_entity.id
_entity.type
_entity.pdbx_description
1 polymer ?
#
loop_
_entity_poly.entity_id
_entity_poly.type
_entity_poly.pdbx_seq_one_letter_code
_entity_poly.pdbx_strand_id
1 'polypeptide(L)'
;MTSPEPQWFLRVNPLRRTRLADPEQRRLLAELARAEAELAEVAEVCSQELYERIGAAGSDAERRELIALRRAVHNGRAAKKTPESLEATPSVARWLAAWTGRERLRTAVTQGYPAAADRERAVLAALLGDGDLLRSLALIAPEVHQEAERYRAAVEGPGKVSARTRKSERGLIQYVTRAMVRTSPLSRFTAVGIAEPAPAGDPDAVRPGEVPFTGAHAVPGLDRVMLHYVLGGLPADDTDPSGLWVGMPPTSAPDPESGKLFFLKFSEQGMHRLAVPLDGPVAHLLDALSMGPRRFPAVVEHVAARAGCSAEEAEGRVRQALHQGVLCTFTRPEEETAAGDYDDLLTLPDVEQPPGVRELANRVRAGLPRVTEAPAAGRGALLAGLRGDLGRFSQAAGRPAHITVEEDYVMPPLKVAASDWHAPLAGLGPAVELLTVFDWLHDVRVLMTAAFTERFGAGANVPLAEHAAFIVGEVSRRAAAMAAVYGPGGTGQAAALSGIGPADGCLERMYLLRRELSEEVHALLTKTAQAGEDTLRLTAADVAELTRALPDRFRSDPLIYGVLLQQAGDQLVLNDGLPGHGMLYARFLEADRRQGGRALPRLAEHLRRFYGHDGTRITEDLGLHRLNVNAHTPVLPGGLTAEDWFTLRLAHDPETDTLRVEDADGAPLRVLPLGTGHPGLFPPPLSVASGLVISGRLFNSLPNSWHATTPWDGKHTRVAPRMAVGDVLIGRRRWYGGAELDTAVAAGPDEHERLLALTAWRSRHGVPEEVVIKSAPEDEGPLSVGAPDVQSKRLAQKPQYVDLSSALAVRVLPRMLERRGAGTSYLEEALPGVTDGTHATEWVLEVGRTAGGHFEYHPADGGAVEGVRS
;
A
#
# COMPACT_ATOMS: atom_id res chain seq x y z
N MET A 1 -22.97 -28.73 -5.94
CA MET A 1 -23.25 -27.64 -4.99
C MET A 1 -22.34 -26.50 -5.38
N THR A 2 -22.92 -25.39 -5.81
CA THR A 2 -22.17 -24.26 -6.34
C THR A 2 -21.58 -23.47 -5.19
N SER A 3 -20.34 -23.00 -5.39
CA SER A 3 -19.62 -22.24 -4.38
C SER A 3 -20.40 -20.98 -4.03
N PRO A 4 -20.63 -20.64 -2.75
CA PRO A 4 -20.98 -19.28 -2.41
C PRO A 4 -19.85 -18.36 -2.88
N GLU A 5 -20.23 -17.21 -3.43
CA GLU A 5 -19.30 -16.21 -3.91
C GLU A 5 -18.49 -15.66 -2.72
N PRO A 6 -17.18 -15.39 -2.90
CA PRO A 6 -16.35 -14.78 -1.87
C PRO A 6 -16.91 -13.44 -1.39
N GLN A 7 -16.55 -13.08 -0.17
CA GLN A 7 -16.96 -11.79 0.41
C GLN A 7 -16.29 -10.63 -0.30
N TRP A 8 -17.01 -9.52 -0.37
CA TRP A 8 -16.47 -8.26 -0.86
C TRP A 8 -16.11 -7.39 0.33
N PHE A 9 -14.93 -6.80 0.30
CA PHE A 9 -14.51 -5.86 1.35
C PHE A 9 -14.44 -4.44 0.79
N LEU A 10 -15.28 -3.56 1.33
CA LEU A 10 -15.42 -2.16 0.93
C LEU A 10 -14.47 -1.28 1.75
N ARG A 11 -13.85 -0.31 1.08
CA ARG A 11 -13.18 0.83 1.68
C ARG A 11 -13.81 2.10 1.14
N VAL A 12 -14.24 2.99 2.02
CA VAL A 12 -14.91 4.23 1.63
C VAL A 12 -14.40 5.41 2.45
N ASN A 13 -14.10 6.52 1.79
CA ASN A 13 -13.66 7.73 2.48
C ASN A 13 -14.88 8.55 2.95
N PRO A 14 -15.01 8.85 4.27
CA PRO A 14 -16.14 9.64 4.77
C PRO A 14 -16.17 11.07 4.23
N LEU A 15 -15.00 11.70 4.06
CA LEU A 15 -14.92 13.04 3.49
C LEU A 15 -15.33 13.00 2.01
N ARG A 16 -16.41 13.71 1.68
CA ARG A 16 -16.87 13.85 0.30
C ARG A 16 -15.79 14.51 -0.55
N ARG A 17 -15.59 13.98 -1.74
CA ARG A 17 -14.64 14.49 -2.70
C ARG A 17 -15.15 15.85 -3.21
N THR A 18 -14.24 16.82 -3.27
CA THR A 18 -14.49 18.17 -3.79
C THR A 18 -13.24 18.66 -4.52
N ARG A 19 -13.37 19.12 -5.77
CA ARG A 19 -12.26 19.78 -6.47
C ARG A 19 -11.92 21.09 -5.75
N LEU A 20 -10.64 21.28 -5.42
CA LEU A 20 -10.17 22.53 -4.83
C LEU A 20 -10.12 23.67 -5.86
N ALA A 21 -9.89 23.35 -7.14
CA ALA A 21 -9.78 24.34 -8.19
C ALA A 21 -11.08 25.14 -8.33
N ASP A 22 -10.96 26.46 -8.36
CA ASP A 22 -12.08 27.36 -8.58
C ASP A 22 -12.76 27.08 -9.94
N PRO A 23 -14.09 26.86 -10.01
CA PRO A 23 -14.78 26.50 -11.25
C PRO A 23 -14.56 27.47 -12.42
N GLU A 24 -14.53 28.78 -12.16
CA GLU A 24 -14.32 29.78 -13.22
C GLU A 24 -12.88 29.73 -13.74
N GLN A 25 -11.91 29.69 -12.81
CA GLN A 25 -10.49 29.55 -13.13
C GLN A 25 -10.23 28.27 -13.91
N ARG A 26 -10.79 27.13 -13.48
CA ARG A 26 -10.69 25.84 -14.16
C ARG A 26 -11.24 25.91 -15.59
N ARG A 27 -12.41 26.53 -15.79
CA ARG A 27 -12.99 26.76 -17.13
C ARG A 27 -12.03 27.56 -18.03
N LEU A 28 -11.47 28.65 -17.51
CA LEU A 28 -10.50 29.48 -18.25
C LEU A 28 -9.23 28.70 -18.61
N LEU A 29 -8.73 27.86 -17.69
CA LEU A 29 -7.55 27.01 -17.95
C LEU A 29 -7.85 25.90 -18.96
N ALA A 30 -9.05 25.32 -18.96
CA ALA A 30 -9.47 24.35 -19.97
C ALA A 30 -9.64 25.01 -21.36
N GLU A 31 -10.15 26.25 -21.42
CA GLU A 31 -10.14 27.06 -22.64
C GLU A 31 -8.72 27.40 -23.09
N LEU A 32 -7.85 27.76 -22.16
CA LEU A 32 -6.45 28.06 -22.45
C LEU A 32 -5.72 26.82 -22.98
N ALA A 33 -5.90 25.65 -22.37
CA ALA A 33 -5.29 24.41 -22.84
C ALA A 33 -5.71 24.07 -24.28
N ARG A 34 -6.99 24.27 -24.63
CA ARG A 34 -7.49 24.13 -26.01
C ARG A 34 -6.88 25.17 -26.95
N ALA A 35 -6.79 26.43 -26.51
CA ALA A 35 -6.17 27.49 -27.30
C ALA A 35 -4.67 27.27 -27.52
N GLU A 36 -3.94 26.69 -26.57
CA GLU A 36 -2.54 26.31 -26.73
C GLU A 36 -2.39 25.18 -27.78
N ALA A 37 -3.30 24.19 -27.76
CA ALA A 37 -3.31 23.10 -28.75
C ALA A 37 -3.66 23.60 -30.15
N GLU A 38 -4.71 24.42 -30.28
CA GLU A 38 -5.09 25.08 -31.54
C GLU A 38 -3.94 25.94 -32.08
N LEU A 39 -3.30 26.74 -31.22
CA LEU A 39 -2.17 27.58 -31.61
C LEU A 39 -1.01 26.76 -32.17
N ALA A 40 -0.71 25.60 -31.57
CA ALA A 40 0.34 24.70 -32.06
C ALA A 40 -0.01 24.12 -33.44
N GLU A 41 -1.25 23.68 -33.64
CA GLU A 41 -1.73 23.16 -34.92
C GLU A 41 -1.65 24.21 -36.04
N VAL A 42 -2.18 25.42 -35.80
CA VAL A 42 -2.18 26.48 -36.81
C VAL A 42 -0.78 27.06 -37.05
N ALA A 43 0.11 27.02 -36.05
CA ALA A 43 1.50 27.46 -36.21
C ALA A 43 2.28 26.56 -37.18
N GLU A 44 2.05 25.26 -37.17
CA GLU A 44 2.71 24.33 -38.09
C GLU A 44 2.29 24.60 -39.55
N VAL A 45 0.98 24.73 -39.78
CA VAL A 45 0.42 25.08 -41.11
C VAL A 45 0.95 26.44 -41.59
N CYS A 46 0.94 27.45 -40.72
CA CYS A 46 1.44 28.79 -41.03
C CYS A 46 2.95 28.78 -41.31
N SER A 47 3.74 28.02 -40.53
CA SER A 47 5.18 27.90 -40.71
C SER A 47 5.56 27.25 -42.05
N GLN A 48 4.79 26.27 -42.51
CA GLN A 48 4.96 25.61 -43.81
C GLN A 48 4.64 26.56 -44.97
N GLU A 49 3.50 27.28 -44.92
CA GLU A 49 3.16 28.25 -45.97
C GLU A 49 4.18 29.40 -46.03
N LEU A 50 4.64 29.89 -44.87
CA LEU A 50 5.70 30.89 -44.83
C LEU A 50 7.03 30.36 -45.40
N TYR A 51 7.35 29.07 -45.22
CA TYR A 51 8.54 28.46 -45.81
C TYR A 51 8.50 28.47 -47.34
N GLU A 52 7.36 28.11 -47.94
CA GLU A 52 7.16 28.15 -49.39
C GLU A 52 7.28 29.57 -49.94
N ARG A 53 6.67 30.55 -49.26
CA ARG A 53 6.76 31.97 -49.65
C ARG A 53 8.16 32.55 -49.50
N ILE A 54 8.94 32.12 -48.50
CA ILE A 54 10.37 32.50 -48.36
C ILE A 54 11.17 32.05 -49.60
N GLY A 55 10.83 30.90 -50.19
CA GLY A 55 11.45 30.39 -51.41
C GLY A 55 11.08 31.19 -52.67
N ALA A 56 9.91 31.83 -52.68
CA ALA A 56 9.36 32.61 -53.80
C ALA A 56 9.56 34.13 -53.66
N ALA A 57 10.23 34.60 -52.60
CA ALA A 57 10.38 36.03 -52.31
C ALA A 57 11.10 36.78 -53.43
N GLY A 58 10.55 37.92 -53.86
CA GLY A 58 11.08 38.73 -54.96
C GLY A 58 12.21 39.68 -54.56
N SER A 59 12.49 39.81 -53.26
CA SER A 59 13.57 40.67 -52.74
C SER A 59 14.16 40.16 -51.41
N ASP A 60 15.41 40.54 -51.11
CA ASP A 60 16.08 40.24 -49.84
C ASP A 60 15.43 40.93 -48.63
N ALA A 61 14.68 42.02 -48.84
CA ALA A 61 13.93 42.69 -47.78
C ALA A 61 12.71 41.87 -47.37
N GLU A 62 11.89 41.47 -48.35
CA GLU A 62 10.72 40.60 -48.16
C GLU A 62 11.11 39.26 -47.53
N ARG A 63 12.19 38.65 -48.02
CA ARG A 63 12.71 37.39 -47.47
C ARG A 63 13.05 37.49 -45.98
N ARG A 64 13.66 38.60 -45.54
CA ARG A 64 14.01 38.84 -44.13
C ARG A 64 12.77 39.01 -43.24
N GLU A 65 11.75 39.71 -43.73
CA GLU A 65 10.49 39.90 -43.00
C GLU A 65 9.74 38.57 -42.83
N LEU A 66 9.66 37.76 -43.89
CA LEU A 66 9.06 36.43 -43.84
C LEU A 66 9.80 35.48 -42.89
N ILE A 67 11.14 35.50 -42.88
CA ILE A 67 11.95 34.72 -41.93
C ILE A 67 11.68 35.17 -40.49
N ALA A 68 11.57 36.48 -40.25
CA ALA A 68 11.27 37.01 -38.92
C ALA A 68 9.87 36.61 -38.44
N LEU A 69 8.86 36.68 -39.32
CA LEU A 69 7.50 36.23 -39.02
C LEU A 69 7.44 34.72 -38.77
N ARG A 70 8.06 33.91 -39.62
CA ARG A 70 8.15 32.45 -39.42
C ARG A 70 8.84 32.09 -38.10
N ARG A 71 9.89 32.83 -37.72
CA ARG A 71 10.53 32.67 -36.40
C ARG A 71 9.60 33.07 -35.26
N ALA A 72 8.79 34.11 -35.41
CA ALA A 72 7.81 34.51 -34.39
C ALA A 72 6.72 33.43 -34.22
N VAL A 73 6.18 32.92 -35.32
CA VAL A 73 5.21 31.81 -35.38
C VAL A 73 5.78 30.57 -34.71
N HIS A 74 6.97 30.13 -35.13
CA HIS A 74 7.64 28.94 -34.59
C HIS A 74 7.95 29.06 -33.09
N ASN A 75 8.28 30.27 -32.60
CA ASN A 75 8.53 30.50 -31.18
C ASN A 75 7.26 30.83 -30.37
N GLY A 76 6.08 30.88 -30.99
CA GLY A 76 4.82 31.22 -30.33
C GLY A 76 4.77 32.63 -29.73
N ARG A 77 5.47 33.61 -30.35
CA ARG A 77 5.58 34.99 -29.86
C ARG A 77 4.90 35.97 -30.80
N ALA A 78 4.52 37.14 -30.27
CA ALA A 78 4.06 38.26 -31.09
C ALA A 78 5.08 38.60 -32.20
N ALA A 79 4.59 38.76 -33.43
CA ALA A 79 5.40 39.33 -34.50
C ALA A 79 5.56 40.85 -34.24
N LYS A 80 6.79 41.37 -34.32
CA LYS A 80 7.04 42.82 -34.15
C LYS A 80 6.38 43.66 -35.24
N LYS A 81 6.19 43.08 -36.42
CA LYS A 81 5.52 43.67 -37.57
C LYS A 81 5.02 42.54 -38.46
N THR A 82 3.73 42.56 -38.78
CA THR A 82 3.16 41.69 -39.82
C THR A 82 2.95 42.56 -41.06
N PRO A 83 3.52 42.24 -42.22
CA PRO A 83 3.22 42.96 -43.45
C PRO A 83 1.72 42.90 -43.78
N GLU A 84 1.09 44.01 -44.15
CA GLU A 84 -0.35 44.07 -44.48
C GLU A 84 -0.74 43.07 -45.58
N SER A 85 0.14 42.85 -46.56
CA SER A 85 -0.03 41.86 -47.63
C SER A 85 -0.10 40.41 -47.12
N LEU A 86 0.44 40.15 -45.93
CA LEU A 86 0.44 38.83 -45.29
C LEU A 86 -0.65 38.68 -44.24
N GLU A 87 -1.20 39.77 -43.70
CA GLU A 87 -2.37 39.70 -42.80
C GLU A 87 -3.60 39.11 -43.51
N ALA A 88 -3.74 39.34 -44.81
CA ALA A 88 -4.79 38.74 -45.64
C ALA A 88 -4.51 37.27 -46.00
N THR A 89 -3.33 36.72 -45.66
CA THR A 89 -3.01 35.31 -45.91
C THR A 89 -3.76 34.43 -44.90
N PRO A 90 -4.57 33.44 -45.34
CA PRO A 90 -5.46 32.71 -44.44
C PRO A 90 -4.76 32.03 -43.25
N SER A 91 -3.58 31.40 -43.45
CA SER A 91 -2.84 30.74 -42.36
C SER A 91 -2.27 31.74 -41.35
N VAL A 92 -1.75 32.89 -41.81
CA VAL A 92 -1.25 33.97 -40.96
C VAL A 92 -2.40 34.60 -40.16
N ALA A 93 -3.52 34.89 -40.82
CA ALA A 93 -4.73 35.43 -40.17
C ALA A 93 -5.26 34.49 -39.07
N ARG A 94 -5.35 33.18 -39.38
CA ARG A 94 -5.76 32.15 -38.41
C ARG A 94 -4.80 32.08 -37.22
N TRP A 95 -3.49 32.08 -37.47
CA TRP A 95 -2.49 32.07 -36.40
C TRP A 95 -2.57 33.33 -35.53
N LEU A 96 -2.72 34.52 -36.11
CA LEU A 96 -2.89 35.78 -35.36
C LEU A 96 -4.15 35.77 -34.48
N ALA A 97 -5.26 35.25 -35.00
CA ALA A 97 -6.51 35.12 -34.25
C ALA A 97 -6.35 34.14 -33.06
N ALA A 98 -5.76 32.96 -33.30
CA ALA A 98 -5.48 31.98 -32.25
C ALA A 98 -4.54 32.54 -31.18
N TRP A 99 -3.46 33.23 -31.59
CA TRP A 99 -2.52 33.87 -30.68
C TRP A 99 -3.20 34.94 -29.81
N THR A 100 -4.01 35.81 -30.42
CA THR A 100 -4.76 36.85 -29.70
C THR A 100 -5.76 36.25 -28.72
N GLY A 101 -6.47 35.18 -29.13
CA GLY A 101 -7.36 34.41 -28.26
C GLY A 101 -6.63 33.83 -27.05
N ARG A 102 -5.45 33.25 -27.28
CA ARG A 102 -4.58 32.69 -26.23
C ARG A 102 -4.10 33.75 -25.24
N GLU A 103 -3.62 34.91 -25.72
CA GLU A 103 -3.17 36.00 -24.83
C GLU A 103 -4.31 36.62 -24.01
N ARG A 104 -5.52 36.73 -24.58
CA ARG A 104 -6.71 37.16 -23.85
C ARG A 104 -7.02 36.21 -22.69
N LEU A 105 -6.97 34.90 -22.92
CA LEU A 105 -7.19 33.88 -21.90
C LEU A 105 -6.11 33.92 -20.80
N ARG A 106 -4.83 34.07 -21.19
CA ARG A 106 -3.72 34.25 -20.23
C ARG A 106 -3.94 35.48 -19.35
N THR A 107 -4.33 36.59 -19.95
CA THR A 107 -4.62 37.84 -19.24
C THR A 107 -5.78 37.65 -18.25
N ALA A 108 -6.85 36.98 -18.66
CA ALA A 108 -8.00 36.69 -17.80
C ALA A 108 -7.61 35.81 -16.60
N VAL A 109 -6.81 34.76 -16.84
CA VAL A 109 -6.25 33.89 -15.78
C VAL A 109 -5.41 34.70 -14.79
N THR A 110 -4.50 35.55 -15.27
CA THR A 110 -3.65 36.38 -14.41
C THR A 110 -4.47 37.34 -13.55
N GLN A 111 -5.47 38.00 -14.15
CA GLN A 111 -6.33 38.96 -13.43
C GLN A 111 -7.25 38.29 -12.41
N GLY A 112 -7.77 37.09 -12.74
CA GLY A 112 -8.66 36.31 -11.87
C GLY A 112 -7.96 35.55 -10.74
N TYR A 113 -6.66 35.24 -10.88
CA TYR A 113 -5.92 34.37 -9.96
C TYR A 113 -6.06 34.73 -8.47
N PRO A 114 -5.94 35.99 -8.01
CA PRO A 114 -6.05 36.29 -6.58
C PRO A 114 -7.42 35.93 -5.99
N ALA A 115 -8.49 36.25 -6.72
CA ALA A 115 -9.87 35.96 -6.28
C ALA A 115 -10.16 34.45 -6.33
N ALA A 116 -9.66 33.76 -7.36
CA ALA A 116 -9.72 32.31 -7.45
C ALA A 116 -9.03 31.67 -6.24
N ALA A 117 -7.78 32.04 -5.95
CA ALA A 117 -7.03 31.52 -4.82
C ALA A 117 -7.75 31.74 -3.48
N ASP A 118 -8.38 32.89 -3.25
CA ASP A 118 -9.16 33.14 -2.03
C ASP A 118 -10.41 32.26 -1.93
N ARG A 119 -11.11 32.00 -3.05
CA ARG A 119 -12.21 31.02 -3.09
C ARG A 119 -11.73 29.60 -2.79
N GLU A 120 -10.60 29.18 -3.36
CA GLU A 120 -10.01 27.87 -3.06
C GLU A 120 -9.63 27.74 -1.58
N ARG A 121 -9.16 28.82 -0.93
CA ARG A 121 -8.89 28.82 0.52
C ARG A 121 -10.16 28.65 1.35
N ALA A 122 -11.26 29.28 0.94
CA ALA A 122 -12.55 29.09 1.59
C ALA A 122 -13.04 27.63 1.45
N VAL A 123 -12.87 27.01 0.27
CA VAL A 123 -13.16 25.58 0.07
C VAL A 123 -12.28 24.71 0.96
N LEU A 124 -10.97 24.96 1.01
CA LEU A 124 -10.05 24.23 1.87
C LEU A 124 -10.43 24.37 3.35
N ALA A 125 -10.77 25.58 3.82
CA ALA A 125 -11.21 25.84 5.18
C ALA A 125 -12.53 25.11 5.52
N ALA A 126 -13.46 25.04 4.57
CA ALA A 126 -14.70 24.29 4.73
C ALA A 126 -14.44 22.79 4.86
N LEU A 127 -13.59 22.21 4.00
CA LEU A 127 -13.19 20.79 4.09
C LEU A 127 -12.48 20.48 5.40
N LEU A 128 -11.61 21.37 5.89
CA LEU A 128 -10.95 21.25 7.19
C LEU A 128 -11.92 21.36 8.37
N GLY A 129 -13.15 21.79 8.15
CA GLY A 129 -14.22 21.80 9.15
C GLY A 129 -15.00 20.49 9.25
N ASP A 130 -14.70 19.51 8.40
CA ASP A 130 -15.37 18.20 8.44
C ASP A 130 -15.10 17.46 9.77
N GLY A 131 -16.16 16.92 10.37
CA GLY A 131 -16.12 16.33 11.70
C GLY A 131 -15.26 15.07 11.78
N ASP A 132 -15.30 14.20 10.76
CA ASP A 132 -14.53 12.96 10.75
C ASP A 132 -13.07 13.22 10.40
N LEU A 133 -12.80 14.18 9.52
CA LEU A 133 -11.45 14.68 9.27
C LEU A 133 -10.82 15.24 10.55
N LEU A 134 -11.50 16.15 11.26
CA LEU A 134 -10.97 16.74 12.49
C LEU A 134 -10.75 15.70 13.60
N ARG A 135 -11.68 14.76 13.78
CA ARG A 135 -11.51 13.66 14.74
C ARG A 135 -10.31 12.77 14.40
N SER A 136 -10.10 12.47 13.12
CA SER A 136 -8.96 11.71 12.64
C SER A 136 -7.64 12.47 12.83
N LEU A 137 -7.61 13.77 12.54
CA LEU A 137 -6.45 14.62 12.77
C LEU A 137 -6.11 14.73 14.26
N ALA A 138 -7.10 14.87 15.15
CA ALA A 138 -6.86 14.90 16.58
C ALA A 138 -6.18 13.62 17.10
N LEU A 139 -6.48 12.46 16.49
CA LEU A 139 -5.84 11.19 16.80
C LEU A 139 -4.44 11.08 16.18
N ILE A 140 -4.36 11.21 14.86
CA ILE A 140 -3.18 10.83 14.05
C ILE A 140 -2.14 11.96 13.95
N ALA A 141 -2.57 13.22 13.95
CA ALA A 141 -1.70 14.39 13.76
C ALA A 141 -2.20 15.62 14.54
N PRO A 142 -2.09 15.61 15.89
CA PRO A 142 -2.68 16.65 16.75
C PRO A 142 -2.19 18.07 16.42
N GLU A 143 -0.94 18.20 15.99
CA GLU A 143 -0.35 19.48 15.56
C GLU A 143 -1.02 20.03 14.30
N VAL A 144 -1.36 19.14 13.36
CA VAL A 144 -2.06 19.47 12.12
C VAL A 144 -3.52 19.81 12.41
N HIS A 145 -4.16 19.13 13.36
CA HIS A 145 -5.49 19.52 13.85
C HIS A 145 -5.51 20.96 14.37
N GLN A 146 -4.55 21.33 15.23
CA GLN A 146 -4.46 22.70 15.73
C GLN A 146 -4.18 23.72 14.62
N GLU A 147 -3.35 23.34 13.63
CA GLU A 147 -3.06 24.20 12.48
C GLU A 147 -4.28 24.35 11.55
N ALA A 148 -5.10 23.31 11.38
CA ALA A 148 -6.35 23.36 10.64
C ALA A 148 -7.31 24.36 11.27
N GLU A 149 -7.51 24.30 12.59
CA GLU A 149 -8.35 25.26 13.34
C GLU A 149 -7.85 26.71 13.18
N ARG A 150 -6.53 26.94 13.34
CA ARG A 150 -5.93 28.27 13.12
C ARG A 150 -6.09 28.77 11.68
N TYR A 151 -5.93 27.88 10.71
CA TYR A 151 -6.07 28.20 9.30
C TYR A 151 -7.51 28.61 8.99
N ARG A 152 -8.49 27.84 9.44
CA ARG A 152 -9.93 28.14 9.27
C ARG A 152 -10.29 29.49 9.86
N ALA A 153 -9.92 29.75 11.11
CA ALA A 153 -10.16 31.03 11.76
C ALA A 153 -9.51 32.22 11.01
N ALA A 154 -8.34 32.01 10.41
CA ALA A 154 -7.66 33.04 9.62
C ALA A 154 -8.30 33.28 8.24
N VAL A 155 -8.94 32.27 7.65
CA VAL A 155 -9.67 32.40 6.37
C VAL A 155 -11.04 33.03 6.59
N GLU A 156 -11.73 32.68 7.68
CA GLU A 156 -13.05 33.22 8.05
C GLU A 156 -12.97 34.64 8.65
N GLY A 157 -11.81 34.99 9.21
CA GLY A 157 -11.57 36.30 9.82
C GLY A 157 -11.41 37.46 8.81
N PRO A 158 -11.48 38.71 9.28
CA PRO A 158 -11.32 39.87 8.42
C PRO A 158 -9.87 40.04 7.93
N GLY A 159 -9.69 40.35 6.65
CA GLY A 159 -8.39 40.66 6.05
C GLY A 159 -7.80 39.51 5.22
N LYS A 160 -6.58 39.71 4.73
CA LYS A 160 -5.89 38.72 3.88
C LYS A 160 -5.17 37.68 4.73
N VAL A 161 -5.22 36.42 4.29
CA VAL A 161 -4.46 35.32 4.92
C VAL A 161 -2.96 35.60 4.86
N SER A 162 -2.31 35.61 6.03
CA SER A 162 -0.90 35.97 6.16
C SER A 162 0.02 35.00 5.40
N ALA A 163 1.23 35.45 5.03
CA ALA A 163 2.24 34.58 4.42
C ALA A 163 2.64 33.40 5.32
N ARG A 164 2.62 33.60 6.65
CA ARG A 164 2.89 32.55 7.64
C ARG A 164 1.81 31.47 7.61
N THR A 165 0.54 31.87 7.61
CA THR A 165 -0.60 30.96 7.53
C THR A 165 -0.61 30.21 6.19
N ARG A 166 -0.29 30.87 5.07
CA ARG A 166 -0.15 30.20 3.76
C ARG A 166 0.94 29.12 3.74
N LYS A 167 1.90 29.09 4.67
CA LYS A 167 2.91 28.02 4.71
C LYS A 167 2.31 26.67 5.13
N SER A 168 1.23 26.66 5.91
CA SER A 168 0.61 25.40 6.37
C SER A 168 -0.29 24.74 5.34
N GLU A 169 -0.77 25.47 4.33
CA GLU A 169 -1.61 24.93 3.23
C GLU A 169 -1.01 23.67 2.60
N ARG A 170 0.32 23.57 2.46
CA ARG A 170 0.98 22.34 1.95
C ARG A 170 0.59 21.12 2.79
N GLY A 171 0.76 21.20 4.12
CA GLY A 171 0.45 20.08 5.02
C GLY A 171 -1.04 19.80 5.07
N LEU A 172 -1.86 20.85 5.13
CA LEU A 172 -3.32 20.74 5.18
C LEU A 172 -3.88 20.06 3.91
N ILE A 173 -3.42 20.46 2.73
CA ILE A 173 -3.79 19.84 1.45
C ILE A 173 -3.41 18.36 1.42
N GLN A 174 -2.24 17.97 1.97
CA GLN A 174 -1.86 16.54 2.04
C GLN A 174 -2.87 15.69 2.84
N TYR A 175 -3.37 16.22 3.97
CA TYR A 175 -4.36 15.50 4.78
C TYR A 175 -5.76 15.53 4.18
N VAL A 176 -6.20 16.66 3.63
CA VAL A 176 -7.52 16.77 2.96
C VAL A 176 -7.57 15.86 1.74
N THR A 177 -6.54 15.88 0.89
CA THR A 177 -6.49 15.00 -0.28
C THR A 177 -6.38 13.53 0.11
N ARG A 178 -5.60 13.17 1.14
CA ARG A 178 -5.62 11.81 1.71
C ARG A 178 -7.04 11.40 2.10
N ALA A 179 -7.73 12.23 2.87
CA ALA A 179 -9.07 11.97 3.37
C ALA A 179 -10.11 11.88 2.25
N MET A 180 -9.91 12.57 1.13
CA MET A 180 -10.83 12.52 -0.02
C MET A 180 -10.57 11.36 -0.98
N VAL A 181 -9.30 11.03 -1.27
CA VAL A 181 -8.96 10.19 -2.43
C VAL A 181 -8.27 8.87 -2.08
N ARG A 182 -7.63 8.77 -0.91
CA ARG A 182 -6.85 7.58 -0.56
C ARG A 182 -7.68 6.67 0.35
N THR A 183 -8.06 5.52 -0.19
CA THR A 183 -8.93 4.51 0.45
C THR A 183 -8.18 3.54 1.37
N SER A 184 -6.98 3.87 1.85
CA SER A 184 -6.26 2.98 2.78
C SER A 184 -6.80 3.16 4.21
N PRO A 185 -7.32 2.10 4.88
CA PRO A 185 -7.89 2.19 6.22
C PRO A 185 -6.99 2.90 7.23
N LEU A 186 -7.51 3.94 7.89
CA LEU A 186 -6.83 4.67 8.98
C LEU A 186 -7.81 5.58 9.71
N SER A 187 -8.19 5.26 10.96
CA SER A 187 -9.15 6.07 11.72
C SER A 187 -10.38 6.41 10.86
N ARG A 188 -10.93 7.61 10.97
CA ARG A 188 -12.10 8.04 10.18
C ARG A 188 -11.71 8.70 8.86
N PHE A 189 -10.46 8.60 8.43
CA PHE A 189 -10.10 8.97 7.06
C PHE A 189 -10.74 8.02 6.04
N THR A 190 -10.90 6.75 6.43
CA THR A 190 -11.46 5.70 5.59
C THR A 190 -12.25 4.74 6.49
N ALA A 191 -13.54 4.62 6.22
CA ALA A 191 -14.37 3.57 6.78
C ALA A 191 -14.26 2.29 5.97
N VAL A 192 -14.54 1.15 6.59
CA VAL A 192 -14.54 -0.16 5.95
C VAL A 192 -15.87 -0.86 6.13
N GLY A 193 -16.27 -1.69 5.17
CA GLY A 193 -17.47 -2.51 5.26
C GLY A 193 -17.20 -3.90 4.71
N ILE A 194 -17.92 -4.91 5.22
CA ILE A 194 -17.91 -6.26 4.64
C ILE A 194 -19.28 -6.47 4.00
N ALA A 195 -19.28 -6.87 2.73
CA ALA A 195 -20.49 -7.09 1.97
C ALA A 195 -20.60 -8.54 1.54
N GLU A 196 -21.78 -9.11 1.77
CA GLU A 196 -22.15 -10.40 1.22
C GLU A 196 -22.72 -10.22 -0.19
N PRO A 197 -22.25 -10.97 -1.20
CA PRO A 197 -22.88 -11.00 -2.51
C PRO A 197 -24.35 -11.41 -2.37
N ALA A 198 -25.24 -10.57 -2.92
CA ALA A 198 -26.67 -10.79 -2.88
C ALA A 198 -27.17 -11.43 -4.17
N PRO A 199 -28.29 -12.19 -4.13
CA PRO A 199 -28.96 -12.65 -5.34
C PRO A 199 -29.32 -11.47 -6.26
N ALA A 200 -29.28 -11.71 -7.58
CA ALA A 200 -29.63 -10.70 -8.57
C ALA A 200 -31.03 -10.13 -8.31
N GLY A 201 -31.15 -8.80 -8.28
CA GLY A 201 -32.41 -8.10 -8.03
C GLY A 201 -32.82 -7.98 -6.56
N ASP A 202 -31.97 -8.37 -5.59
CA ASP A 202 -32.20 -8.08 -4.17
C ASP A 202 -32.30 -6.56 -3.95
N PRO A 203 -33.44 -6.04 -3.48
CA PRO A 203 -33.65 -4.59 -3.33
C PRO A 203 -32.82 -3.97 -2.20
N ASP A 204 -32.30 -4.79 -1.27
CA ASP A 204 -31.47 -4.33 -0.17
C ASP A 204 -29.97 -4.31 -0.53
N ALA A 205 -29.62 -4.81 -1.72
CA ALA A 205 -28.24 -4.87 -2.18
C ALA A 205 -27.76 -3.53 -2.75
N VAL A 206 -26.63 -3.04 -2.26
CA VAL A 206 -26.01 -1.83 -2.83
C VAL A 206 -25.35 -2.17 -4.16
N ARG A 207 -25.45 -1.25 -5.12
CA ARG A 207 -24.68 -1.35 -6.35
C ARG A 207 -23.21 -1.03 -6.04
N PRO A 208 -22.24 -1.81 -6.54
CA PRO A 208 -20.82 -1.57 -6.29
C PRO A 208 -20.35 -0.14 -6.64
N GLY A 209 -20.95 0.49 -7.64
CA GLY A 209 -20.63 1.87 -8.07
C GLY A 209 -21.35 2.98 -7.32
N GLU A 210 -22.40 2.66 -6.56
CA GLU A 210 -23.29 3.64 -5.92
C GLU A 210 -23.43 3.34 -4.41
N VAL A 211 -22.29 3.17 -3.74
CA VAL A 211 -22.28 2.78 -2.32
C VAL A 211 -22.56 3.99 -1.42
N PRO A 212 -23.63 3.98 -0.62
CA PRO A 212 -23.87 5.03 0.37
C PRO A 212 -22.89 4.91 1.54
N PHE A 213 -22.48 6.05 2.09
CA PHE A 213 -21.75 6.09 3.36
C PHE A 213 -22.70 6.46 4.50
N THR A 214 -23.17 5.45 5.24
CA THR A 214 -24.12 5.61 6.35
C THR A 214 -23.85 4.63 7.48
N GLY A 215 -24.08 5.05 8.73
CA GLY A 215 -24.11 4.15 9.88
C GLY A 215 -22.77 3.63 10.38
N ALA A 216 -21.64 4.13 9.87
CA ALA A 216 -20.33 3.72 10.35
C ALA A 216 -20.11 4.13 11.81
N HIS A 217 -19.53 3.22 12.59
CA HIS A 217 -19.22 3.41 14.00
C HIS A 217 -17.72 3.24 14.25
N ALA A 218 -17.21 3.97 15.23
CA ALA A 218 -15.79 3.93 15.58
C ALA A 218 -15.53 2.80 16.58
N VAL A 219 -14.52 1.99 16.29
CA VAL A 219 -14.03 0.90 17.13
C VAL A 219 -12.70 1.36 17.74
N PRO A 220 -12.64 1.64 19.06
CA PRO A 220 -11.40 2.05 19.70
C PRO A 220 -10.42 0.88 19.81
N GLY A 221 -9.14 1.18 19.69
CA GLY A 221 -8.05 0.23 19.88
C GLY A 221 -6.93 0.78 20.74
N LEU A 222 -6.12 -0.12 21.27
CA LEU A 222 -4.80 0.15 21.83
C LEU A 222 -3.80 -0.74 21.09
N ASP A 223 -2.56 -0.30 21.00
CA ASP A 223 -1.46 -1.17 20.56
C ASP A 223 -1.37 -2.39 21.50
N ARG A 224 -1.84 -3.56 21.03
CA ARG A 224 -1.95 -4.79 21.81
C ARG A 224 -0.60 -5.38 22.17
N VAL A 225 0.42 -5.17 21.33
CA VAL A 225 1.80 -5.59 21.60
C VAL A 225 2.34 -4.83 22.81
N MET A 226 2.21 -3.50 22.79
CA MET A 226 2.67 -2.66 23.89
C MET A 226 1.82 -2.84 25.16
N LEU A 227 0.52 -3.06 25.01
CA LEU A 227 -0.37 -3.36 26.14
C LEU A 227 0.00 -4.69 26.80
N HIS A 228 0.21 -5.76 26.03
CA HIS A 228 0.63 -7.07 26.56
C HIS A 228 1.93 -6.96 27.36
N TYR A 229 2.91 -6.21 26.84
CA TYR A 229 4.17 -5.93 27.51
C TYR A 229 3.99 -5.21 28.85
N VAL A 230 3.16 -4.16 28.89
CA VAL A 230 2.87 -3.42 30.13
C VAL A 230 2.14 -4.29 31.15
N LEU A 231 1.11 -5.03 30.74
CA LEU A 231 0.36 -5.93 31.63
C LEU A 231 1.26 -7.02 32.23
N GLY A 232 2.25 -7.50 31.48
CA GLY A 232 3.24 -8.47 31.93
C GLY A 232 4.24 -7.96 32.99
N GLY A 233 4.34 -6.64 33.17
CA GLY A 233 5.16 -6.00 34.20
C GLY A 233 4.41 -5.59 35.48
N LEU A 234 3.12 -5.89 35.59
CA LEU A 234 2.32 -5.55 36.77
C LEU A 234 2.49 -6.47 37.99
N PRO A 235 2.79 -7.78 37.86
CA PRO A 235 3.10 -8.62 39.02
C PRO A 235 4.26 -8.06 39.85
N ALA A 236 4.29 -8.37 41.13
CA ALA A 236 5.36 -7.95 42.03
C ALA A 236 6.73 -8.54 41.61
N ASP A 237 7.82 -7.81 41.89
CA ASP A 237 9.19 -8.19 41.50
C ASP A 237 9.66 -9.55 42.07
N ASP A 238 9.04 -10.01 43.16
CA ASP A 238 9.31 -11.30 43.82
C ASP A 238 8.43 -12.46 43.32
N THR A 239 7.58 -12.22 42.33
CA THR A 239 6.73 -13.26 41.71
C THR A 239 7.62 -14.36 41.10
N ASP A 240 7.33 -15.62 41.44
CA ASP A 240 8.03 -16.75 40.83
C ASP A 240 7.73 -16.84 39.32
N PRO A 241 8.73 -16.69 38.45
CA PRO A 241 8.52 -16.72 37.01
C PRO A 241 8.14 -18.11 36.48
N SER A 242 8.24 -19.18 37.26
CA SER A 242 7.88 -20.54 36.83
C SER A 242 6.43 -20.67 36.33
N GLY A 243 5.52 -19.86 36.88
CA GLY A 243 4.11 -19.79 36.46
C GLY A 243 3.83 -18.79 35.33
N LEU A 244 4.85 -18.06 34.84
CA LEU A 244 4.72 -16.97 33.89
C LEU A 244 5.19 -17.36 32.48
N TRP A 245 4.95 -16.46 31.54
CA TRP A 245 5.53 -16.47 30.22
C TRP A 245 6.72 -15.53 30.17
N VAL A 246 7.71 -15.86 29.37
CA VAL A 246 8.91 -15.07 29.14
C VAL A 246 8.99 -14.76 27.66
N GLY A 247 9.37 -13.53 27.34
CA GLY A 247 9.57 -13.11 25.96
C GLY A 247 10.56 -11.96 25.86
N MET A 248 10.79 -11.53 24.63
CA MET A 248 11.58 -10.34 24.36
C MET A 248 10.75 -9.07 24.58
N PRO A 249 11.32 -7.99 25.16
CA PRO A 249 10.66 -6.70 25.17
C PRO A 249 10.34 -6.28 23.72
N PRO A 250 9.11 -5.85 23.40
CA PRO A 250 8.76 -5.43 22.04
C PRO A 250 9.47 -4.14 21.63
N THR A 251 10.05 -3.41 22.59
CA THR A 251 10.92 -2.25 22.35
C THR A 251 12.38 -2.63 22.06
N SER A 252 12.69 -3.93 22.06
CA SER A 252 14.00 -4.41 21.62
C SER A 252 14.12 -4.40 20.11
N ALA A 253 15.30 -4.04 19.61
CA ALA A 253 15.60 -4.00 18.18
C ALA A 253 16.99 -4.59 17.92
N PRO A 254 17.11 -5.62 17.07
CA PRO A 254 18.40 -6.05 16.58
C PRO A 254 18.99 -4.98 15.65
N ASP A 255 20.29 -4.80 15.71
CA ASP A 255 21.07 -3.98 14.79
C ASP A 255 22.07 -4.88 14.05
N PRO A 256 21.77 -5.24 12.78
CA PRO A 256 22.62 -6.10 11.99
C PRO A 256 24.03 -5.54 11.77
N GLU A 257 24.19 -4.21 11.69
CA GLU A 257 25.50 -3.60 11.43
C GLU A 257 26.44 -3.74 12.62
N SER A 258 25.93 -3.54 13.82
CA SER A 258 26.73 -3.67 15.05
C SER A 258 26.73 -5.07 15.65
N GLY A 259 25.86 -5.96 15.17
CA GLY A 259 25.69 -7.31 15.72
C GLY A 259 25.14 -7.32 17.15
N LYS A 260 24.34 -6.31 17.51
CA LYS A 260 23.84 -6.10 18.87
C LYS A 260 22.31 -6.08 18.93
N LEU A 261 21.77 -6.53 20.06
CA LEU A 261 20.40 -6.29 20.45
C LEU A 261 20.33 -5.07 21.35
N PHE A 262 19.60 -4.04 20.93
CA PHE A 262 19.27 -2.90 21.79
C PHE A 262 17.94 -3.13 22.51
N PHE A 263 17.86 -2.67 23.75
CA PHE A 263 16.62 -2.71 24.54
C PHE A 263 16.58 -1.55 25.54
N LEU A 264 15.40 -1.29 26.09
CA LEU A 264 15.14 -0.19 27.01
C LEU A 264 14.86 -0.71 28.42
N LYS A 265 15.40 -0.03 29.44
CA LYS A 265 15.15 -0.32 30.86
C LYS A 265 14.94 0.97 31.65
N PHE A 266 14.04 0.96 32.63
CA PHE A 266 13.91 2.05 33.59
C PHE A 266 14.98 1.93 34.70
N SER A 267 15.48 3.09 35.14
CA SER A 267 16.29 3.25 36.34
C SER A 267 15.78 4.47 37.13
N GLU A 268 16.36 4.72 38.32
CA GLU A 268 16.13 5.94 39.10
C GLU A 268 16.42 7.24 38.33
N GLN A 269 17.29 7.18 37.32
CA GLN A 269 17.67 8.32 36.47
C GLN A 269 16.81 8.44 35.19
N GLY A 270 15.81 7.56 35.03
CA GLY A 270 14.90 7.53 33.88
C GLY A 270 15.15 6.34 32.95
N MET A 271 14.80 6.50 31.68
CA MET A 271 14.89 5.43 30.68
C MET A 271 16.31 5.36 30.09
N HIS A 272 16.92 4.17 30.11
CA HIS A 272 18.23 3.92 29.51
C HIS A 272 18.11 2.94 28.35
N ARG A 273 18.88 3.20 27.29
CA ARG A 273 19.11 2.25 26.19
C ARG A 273 20.35 1.43 26.52
N LEU A 274 20.18 0.11 26.56
CA LEU A 274 21.24 -0.87 26.79
C LEU A 274 21.45 -1.70 25.51
N ALA A 275 22.58 -2.40 25.45
CA ALA A 275 22.91 -3.26 24.32
C ALA A 275 23.64 -4.52 24.79
N VAL A 276 23.31 -5.66 24.17
CA VAL A 276 24.03 -6.92 24.32
C VAL A 276 24.44 -7.46 22.95
N PRO A 277 25.59 -8.14 22.81
CA PRO A 277 25.92 -8.85 21.58
C PRO A 277 24.85 -9.91 21.22
N LEU A 278 24.59 -10.09 19.92
CA LEU A 278 23.65 -11.10 19.41
C LEU A 278 24.25 -12.51 19.39
N ASP A 279 25.55 -12.65 19.58
CA ASP A 279 26.25 -13.94 19.64
C ASP A 279 26.26 -14.55 21.05
N GLY A 280 26.70 -15.81 21.14
CA GLY A 280 26.85 -16.51 22.41
C GLY A 280 25.52 -16.80 23.13
N PRO A 281 25.45 -16.66 24.48
CA PRO A 281 24.29 -17.06 25.27
C PRO A 281 22.97 -16.37 24.89
N VAL A 282 23.03 -15.14 24.39
CA VAL A 282 21.83 -14.38 23.97
C VAL A 282 21.17 -15.04 22.76
N ALA A 283 21.95 -15.60 21.82
CA ALA A 283 21.42 -16.28 20.65
C ALA A 283 20.49 -17.43 21.04
N HIS A 284 20.81 -18.20 22.09
CA HIS A 284 19.96 -19.29 22.58
C HIS A 284 18.64 -18.79 23.18
N LEU A 285 18.64 -17.62 23.82
CA LEU A 285 17.43 -16.99 24.34
C LEU A 285 16.53 -16.49 23.20
N LEU A 286 17.12 -15.87 22.18
CA LEU A 286 16.40 -15.38 21.00
C LEU A 286 15.78 -16.53 20.20
N ASP A 287 16.53 -17.62 20.03
CA ASP A 287 16.08 -18.84 19.36
C ASP A 287 14.86 -19.45 20.07
N ALA A 288 14.92 -19.56 21.40
CA ALA A 288 13.83 -20.08 22.22
C ALA A 288 12.53 -19.24 22.13
N LEU A 289 12.64 -17.96 21.73
CA LEU A 289 11.55 -16.97 21.72
C LEU A 289 11.23 -16.46 20.31
N SER A 290 11.66 -17.19 19.28
CA SER A 290 11.54 -16.78 17.87
C SER A 290 10.10 -16.60 17.39
N MET A 291 9.13 -17.25 18.06
CA MET A 291 7.70 -17.18 17.76
C MET A 291 6.88 -16.43 18.80
N GLY A 292 7.52 -15.73 19.75
CA GLY A 292 6.85 -14.94 20.78
C GLY A 292 7.05 -15.47 22.20
N PRO A 293 6.29 -14.93 23.18
CA PRO A 293 6.40 -15.32 24.59
C PRO A 293 6.01 -16.79 24.83
N ARG A 294 6.81 -17.49 25.62
CA ARG A 294 6.67 -18.91 25.95
C ARG A 294 6.70 -19.16 27.45
N ARG A 295 6.24 -20.32 27.91
CA ARG A 295 6.26 -20.68 29.33
C ARG A 295 7.71 -20.71 29.84
N PHE A 296 7.94 -20.15 31.03
CA PHE A 296 9.30 -20.11 31.61
C PHE A 296 10.00 -21.48 31.61
N PRO A 297 9.37 -22.59 32.04
CA PRO A 297 10.02 -23.91 32.00
C PRO A 297 10.42 -24.35 30.60
N ALA A 298 9.59 -24.07 29.59
CA ALA A 298 9.86 -24.43 28.19
C ALA A 298 11.05 -23.65 27.62
N VAL A 299 11.20 -22.38 28.00
CA VAL A 299 12.36 -21.56 27.63
C VAL A 299 13.64 -22.10 28.28
N VAL A 300 13.59 -22.48 29.57
CA VAL A 300 14.72 -23.08 30.28
C VAL A 300 15.15 -24.40 29.63
N GLU A 301 14.21 -25.27 29.31
CA GLU A 301 14.47 -26.55 28.64
C GLU A 301 15.12 -26.33 27.25
N HIS A 302 14.58 -25.41 26.46
CA HIS A 302 15.13 -25.05 25.14
C HIS A 302 16.57 -24.55 25.26
N VAL A 303 16.83 -23.64 26.20
CA VAL A 303 18.16 -23.07 26.42
C VAL A 303 19.14 -24.14 26.90
N ALA A 304 18.72 -25.03 27.81
CA ALA A 304 19.54 -26.13 28.29
C ALA A 304 19.96 -27.06 27.15
N ALA A 305 19.01 -27.47 26.31
CA ALA A 305 19.25 -28.31 25.15
C ALA A 305 20.18 -27.62 24.14
N ARG A 306 19.89 -26.37 23.78
CA ARG A 306 20.63 -25.64 22.74
C ARG A 306 22.05 -25.26 23.16
N ALA A 307 22.26 -24.97 24.44
CA ALA A 307 23.56 -24.60 25.00
C ALA A 307 24.35 -25.81 25.53
N GLY A 308 23.75 -27.00 25.61
CA GLY A 308 24.38 -28.21 26.14
C GLY A 308 24.73 -28.11 27.63
N CYS A 309 23.89 -27.47 28.44
CA CYS A 309 24.09 -27.28 29.88
C CYS A 309 22.96 -27.91 30.72
N SER A 310 23.11 -27.93 32.04
CA SER A 310 22.06 -28.39 32.94
C SER A 310 20.86 -27.43 32.97
N ALA A 311 19.68 -27.93 33.37
CA ALA A 311 18.48 -27.12 33.54
C ALA A 311 18.66 -26.01 34.59
N GLU A 312 19.40 -26.27 35.68
CA GLU A 312 19.70 -25.28 36.72
C GLU A 312 20.56 -24.13 36.18
N GLU A 313 21.58 -24.44 35.37
CA GLU A 313 22.40 -23.40 34.72
C GLU A 313 21.60 -22.59 33.70
N ALA A 314 20.75 -23.25 32.91
CA ALA A 314 19.86 -22.57 31.96
C ALA A 314 18.85 -21.67 32.68
N GLU A 315 18.27 -22.14 33.78
CA GLU A 315 17.38 -21.36 34.62
C GLU A 315 18.08 -20.10 35.16
N GLY A 316 19.30 -20.25 35.68
CA GLY A 316 20.12 -19.13 36.11
C GLY A 316 20.34 -18.08 35.01
N ARG A 317 20.60 -18.53 33.77
CA ARG A 317 20.75 -17.64 32.60
C ARG A 317 19.46 -16.89 32.26
N VAL A 318 18.31 -17.58 32.23
CA VAL A 318 17.01 -16.97 31.93
C VAL A 318 16.64 -15.95 33.02
N ARG A 319 16.82 -16.28 34.30
CA ARG A 319 16.60 -15.35 35.42
C ARG A 319 17.52 -14.13 35.36
N GLN A 320 18.79 -14.33 35.00
CA GLN A 320 19.73 -13.22 34.82
C GLN A 320 19.31 -12.31 33.65
N ALA A 321 18.85 -12.88 32.53
CA ALA A 321 18.38 -12.11 31.39
C ALA A 321 17.10 -11.30 31.70
N LEU A 322 16.20 -11.85 32.51
CA LEU A 322 15.04 -11.13 33.07
C LEU A 322 15.49 -9.96 33.95
N HIS A 323 16.41 -10.20 34.89
CA HIS A 323 16.94 -9.17 35.79
C HIS A 323 17.64 -8.03 35.02
N GLN A 324 18.39 -8.37 33.97
CA GLN A 324 19.05 -7.40 33.10
C GLN A 324 18.09 -6.63 32.19
N GLY A 325 16.86 -7.12 31.98
CA GLY A 325 15.89 -6.54 31.07
C GLY A 325 16.08 -6.93 29.60
N VAL A 326 16.94 -7.91 29.32
CA VAL A 326 17.06 -8.52 27.99
C VAL A 326 15.78 -9.28 27.66
N LEU A 327 15.22 -9.96 28.66
CA LEU A 327 13.92 -10.62 28.61
C LEU A 327 12.91 -9.89 29.52
N CYS A 328 11.63 -10.13 29.28
CA CYS A 328 10.52 -9.68 30.13
C CYS A 328 9.50 -10.79 30.39
N THR A 329 8.73 -10.61 31.45
CA THR A 329 7.63 -11.49 31.86
C THR A 329 6.31 -11.06 31.24
N PHE A 330 5.42 -12.04 31.08
CA PHE A 330 4.03 -11.89 30.68
C PHE A 330 3.15 -12.79 31.57
N THR A 331 1.93 -12.33 31.84
CA THR A 331 0.97 -13.03 32.72
C THR A 331 0.02 -13.95 31.98
N ARG A 332 0.01 -13.86 30.64
CA ARG A 332 -0.83 -14.61 29.71
C ARG A 332 -0.09 -14.75 28.38
N PRO A 333 -0.46 -15.72 27.53
CA PRO A 333 0.16 -15.84 26.23
C PRO A 333 -0.28 -14.70 25.29
N GLU A 334 0.44 -14.53 24.18
CA GLU A 334 0.27 -13.38 23.28
C GLU A 334 -1.07 -13.43 22.54
N GLU A 335 -1.50 -14.61 22.09
CA GLU A 335 -2.73 -14.85 21.34
C GLU A 335 -4.00 -14.46 22.12
N GLU A 336 -4.00 -14.63 23.45
CA GLU A 336 -5.12 -14.18 24.31
C GLU A 336 -5.22 -12.65 24.28
N THR A 337 -4.08 -11.95 24.25
CA THR A 337 -4.06 -10.49 24.12
C THR A 337 -4.34 -10.03 22.69
N ALA A 338 -4.02 -10.83 21.68
CA ALA A 338 -4.32 -10.54 20.27
C ALA A 338 -5.83 -10.50 20.02
N ALA A 339 -6.56 -11.49 20.54
CA ALA A 339 -7.99 -11.67 20.30
C ALA A 339 -8.91 -11.07 21.39
N GLY A 340 -8.39 -10.81 22.59
CA GLY A 340 -9.18 -10.42 23.76
C GLY A 340 -9.91 -9.08 23.65
N ASP A 341 -11.03 -8.93 24.35
CA ASP A 341 -11.70 -7.64 24.51
C ASP A 341 -10.91 -6.73 25.48
N TYR A 342 -10.85 -5.43 25.22
CA TYR A 342 -10.14 -4.51 26.10
C TYR A 342 -10.73 -4.43 27.51
N ASP A 343 -12.04 -4.65 27.67
CA ASP A 343 -12.68 -4.69 28.99
C ASP A 343 -12.13 -5.85 29.82
N ASP A 344 -11.93 -7.01 29.20
CA ASP A 344 -11.33 -8.18 29.84
C ASP A 344 -9.84 -7.97 30.09
N LEU A 345 -9.10 -7.49 29.09
CA LEU A 345 -7.65 -7.27 29.18
C LEU A 345 -7.28 -6.24 30.27
N LEU A 346 -8.10 -5.22 30.46
CA LEU A 346 -7.91 -4.16 31.47
C LEU A 346 -8.59 -4.49 32.81
N THR A 347 -9.29 -5.62 32.92
CA THR A 347 -9.79 -6.12 34.21
C THR A 347 -8.67 -6.90 34.90
N LEU A 348 -7.93 -6.20 35.76
CA LEU A 348 -6.77 -6.76 36.44
C LEU A 348 -7.18 -7.82 37.49
N PRO A 349 -6.41 -8.92 37.63
CA PRO A 349 -6.71 -9.99 38.58
C PRO A 349 -6.74 -9.49 40.03
N ASP A 350 -7.41 -10.25 40.91
CA ASP A 350 -7.50 -9.95 42.35
C ASP A 350 -6.27 -10.45 43.11
N VAL A 351 -5.11 -9.91 42.72
CA VAL A 351 -3.82 -10.09 43.38
C VAL A 351 -3.26 -8.73 43.76
N GLU A 352 -2.25 -8.69 44.62
CA GLU A 352 -1.58 -7.43 44.99
C GLU A 352 -1.01 -6.75 43.75
N GLN A 353 -1.27 -5.46 43.61
CA GLN A 353 -0.86 -4.62 42.48
C GLN A 353 -0.17 -3.37 43.03
N PRO A 354 0.69 -2.71 42.24
CA PRO A 354 1.22 -1.41 42.63
C PRO A 354 0.06 -0.42 42.93
N PRO A 355 0.19 0.44 43.96
CA PRO A 355 -0.87 1.37 44.36
C PRO A 355 -1.41 2.21 43.18
N GLY A 356 -2.74 2.28 43.06
CA GLY A 356 -3.42 3.08 42.04
C GLY A 356 -3.49 2.47 40.62
N VAL A 357 -2.85 1.32 40.37
CA VAL A 357 -2.88 0.65 39.05
C VAL A 357 -4.28 0.22 38.64
N ARG A 358 -5.08 -0.31 39.59
CA ARG A 358 -6.48 -0.70 39.32
C ARG A 358 -7.35 0.50 38.91
N GLU A 359 -7.14 1.65 39.56
CA GLU A 359 -7.82 2.89 39.20
C GLU A 359 -7.38 3.42 37.83
N LEU A 360 -6.07 3.31 37.51
CA LEU A 360 -5.52 3.65 36.20
C LEU A 360 -6.15 2.79 35.09
N ALA A 361 -6.19 1.46 35.27
CA ALA A 361 -6.80 0.55 34.30
C ALA A 361 -8.29 0.87 34.08
N ASN A 362 -9.04 1.15 35.15
CA ASN A 362 -10.44 1.59 35.07
C ASN A 362 -10.61 2.91 34.31
N ARG A 363 -9.69 3.88 34.49
CA ARG A 363 -9.70 5.15 33.74
C ARG A 363 -9.39 4.95 32.25
N VAL A 364 -8.41 4.11 31.92
CA VAL A 364 -8.08 3.77 30.52
C VAL A 364 -9.30 3.12 29.86
N ARG A 365 -9.88 2.11 30.51
CA ARG A 365 -11.08 1.39 30.03
C ARG A 365 -12.25 2.34 29.79
N ALA A 366 -12.57 3.20 30.76
CA ALA A 366 -13.63 4.20 30.62
C ALA A 366 -13.29 5.31 29.61
N GLY A 367 -12.01 5.55 29.34
CA GLY A 367 -11.53 6.58 28.42
C GLY A 367 -11.70 6.22 26.95
N LEU A 368 -11.56 4.93 26.59
CA LEU A 368 -11.69 4.44 25.21
C LEU A 368 -13.03 4.82 24.55
N PRO A 369 -14.21 4.44 25.09
CA PRO A 369 -15.49 4.80 24.49
C PRO A 369 -15.75 6.32 24.50
N ARG A 370 -15.28 7.02 25.55
CA ARG A 370 -15.42 8.48 25.65
C ARG A 370 -14.65 9.22 24.56
N VAL A 371 -13.46 8.73 24.21
CA VAL A 371 -12.68 9.30 23.10
C VAL A 371 -13.43 9.10 21.79
N THR A 372 -13.98 7.90 21.53
CA THR A 372 -14.69 7.62 20.28
C THR A 372 -15.98 8.43 20.11
N GLU A 373 -16.72 8.65 21.19
CA GLU A 373 -17.98 9.42 21.18
C GLU A 373 -17.75 10.94 21.17
N ALA A 374 -16.55 11.40 21.53
CA ALA A 374 -16.28 12.83 21.68
C ALA A 374 -16.45 13.60 20.35
N PRO A 375 -17.07 14.79 20.39
CA PRO A 375 -17.07 15.71 19.27
C PRO A 375 -15.63 16.16 18.94
N ALA A 376 -15.39 16.61 17.71
CA ALA A 376 -14.07 17.09 17.29
C ALA A 376 -13.50 18.14 18.27
N ALA A 377 -14.36 19.08 18.69
CA ALA A 377 -14.06 20.02 19.76
C ALA A 377 -13.91 19.27 21.10
N GLY A 378 -12.71 19.32 21.69
CA GLY A 378 -12.42 18.71 23.00
C GLY A 378 -11.87 17.27 22.94
N ARG A 379 -11.99 16.57 21.81
CA ARG A 379 -11.41 15.23 21.62
C ARG A 379 -9.89 15.20 21.86
N GLY A 380 -9.18 16.24 21.41
CA GLY A 380 -7.73 16.34 21.64
C GLY A 380 -7.33 16.33 23.11
N ALA A 381 -8.13 16.96 23.99
CA ALA A 381 -7.88 16.96 25.43
C ALA A 381 -8.13 15.58 26.07
N LEU A 382 -9.18 14.89 25.64
CA LEU A 382 -9.46 13.52 26.08
C LEU A 382 -8.35 12.55 25.65
N LEU A 383 -7.90 12.64 24.41
CA LEU A 383 -6.76 11.86 23.91
C LEU A 383 -5.48 12.15 24.68
N ALA A 384 -5.20 13.42 25.00
CA ALA A 384 -4.04 13.79 25.83
C ALA A 384 -4.15 13.20 27.24
N GLY A 385 -5.33 13.24 27.86
CA GLY A 385 -5.61 12.62 29.16
C GLY A 385 -5.38 11.11 29.13
N LEU A 386 -5.95 10.42 28.13
CA LEU A 386 -5.81 8.97 27.94
C LEU A 386 -4.34 8.58 27.71
N ARG A 387 -3.61 9.31 26.86
CA ARG A 387 -2.16 9.09 26.66
C ARG A 387 -1.38 9.30 27.95
N GLY A 388 -1.77 10.27 28.78
CA GLY A 388 -1.20 10.47 30.11
C GLY A 388 -1.46 9.31 31.07
N ASP A 389 -2.68 8.75 31.08
CA ASP A 389 -3.00 7.54 31.84
C ASP A 389 -2.21 6.32 31.35
N LEU A 390 -2.09 6.11 30.04
CA LEU A 390 -1.28 5.04 29.45
C LEU A 390 0.22 5.18 29.78
N GLY A 391 0.75 6.41 29.78
CA GLY A 391 2.12 6.68 30.20
C GLY A 391 2.36 6.36 31.69
N ARG A 392 1.41 6.70 32.56
CA ARG A 392 1.45 6.29 33.98
C ARG A 392 1.33 4.78 34.16
N PHE A 393 0.54 4.13 33.32
CA PHE A 393 0.41 2.67 33.33
C PHE A 393 1.73 1.98 32.97
N SER A 394 2.41 2.47 31.94
CA SER A 394 3.77 2.04 31.57
C SER A 394 4.79 2.26 32.70
N GLN A 395 4.75 3.40 33.39
CA GLN A 395 5.62 3.70 34.52
C GLN A 395 5.37 2.76 35.71
N ALA A 396 4.10 2.52 36.06
CA ALA A 396 3.73 1.66 37.18
C ALA A 396 4.13 0.19 36.95
N ALA A 397 4.14 -0.26 35.69
CA ALA A 397 4.62 -1.59 35.32
C ALA A 397 6.15 -1.70 35.19
N GLY A 398 6.90 -0.61 35.38
CA GLY A 398 8.34 -0.60 35.13
C GLY A 398 8.72 -0.95 33.68
N ARG A 399 7.81 -0.75 32.72
CA ARG A 399 8.00 -1.10 31.30
C ARG A 399 8.08 0.16 30.43
N PRO A 400 9.20 0.49 29.79
CA PRO A 400 9.31 1.67 28.93
C PRO A 400 8.55 1.45 27.62
N ALA A 401 7.25 1.76 27.62
CA ALA A 401 6.34 1.48 26.51
C ALA A 401 5.56 2.73 26.12
N HIS A 402 5.28 2.86 24.83
CA HIS A 402 4.37 3.88 24.31
C HIS A 402 3.15 3.19 23.69
N ILE A 403 2.12 2.96 24.51
CA ILE A 403 0.87 2.36 24.04
C ILE A 403 0.14 3.39 23.17
N THR A 404 0.02 3.09 21.88
CA THR A 404 -0.68 3.96 20.93
C THR A 404 -2.19 3.73 21.04
N VAL A 405 -2.98 4.80 20.95
CA VAL A 405 -4.43 4.72 20.81
C VAL A 405 -4.76 4.64 19.33
N GLU A 406 -5.62 3.69 18.97
CA GLU A 406 -6.04 3.42 17.61
C GLU A 406 -7.55 3.57 17.47
N GLU A 407 -8.00 3.70 16.23
CA GLU A 407 -9.41 3.73 15.89
C GLU A 407 -9.57 3.12 14.51
N ASP A 408 -10.49 2.17 14.38
CA ASP A 408 -11.02 1.71 13.11
C ASP A 408 -12.43 2.27 12.93
N TYR A 409 -12.84 2.50 11.69
CA TYR A 409 -14.17 3.03 11.37
C TYR A 409 -14.92 2.02 10.50
N VAL A 410 -15.95 1.40 11.06
CA VAL A 410 -16.55 0.18 10.50
C VAL A 410 -18.02 0.45 10.18
N MET A 411 -18.42 0.16 8.95
CA MET A 411 -19.80 0.22 8.47
C MET A 411 -20.60 -0.98 8.97
N PRO A 412 -21.94 -0.88 9.03
CA PRO A 412 -22.79 -2.04 9.23
C PRO A 412 -22.57 -3.09 8.12
N PRO A 413 -22.80 -4.39 8.41
CA PRO A 413 -22.75 -5.43 7.39
C PRO A 413 -23.63 -5.09 6.18
N LEU A 414 -23.13 -5.33 4.97
CA LEU A 414 -23.77 -4.94 3.72
C LEU A 414 -24.16 -6.14 2.87
N LYS A 415 -25.05 -5.90 1.91
CA LYS A 415 -25.29 -6.77 0.76
C LYS A 415 -24.85 -6.04 -0.50
N VAL A 416 -24.24 -6.73 -1.46
CA VAL A 416 -23.78 -6.13 -2.73
C VAL A 416 -24.38 -6.83 -3.93
N ALA A 417 -24.85 -6.05 -4.91
CA ALA A 417 -25.33 -6.54 -6.19
C ALA A 417 -24.13 -6.89 -7.10
N ALA A 418 -23.43 -7.99 -6.78
CA ALA A 418 -22.22 -8.42 -7.47
C ALA A 418 -22.43 -8.62 -8.98
N SER A 419 -23.65 -8.99 -9.38
CA SER A 419 -24.05 -9.16 -10.78
C SER A 419 -23.78 -7.94 -11.66
N ASP A 420 -23.82 -6.73 -11.10
CA ASP A 420 -23.59 -5.48 -11.84
C ASP A 420 -22.14 -5.37 -12.36
N TRP A 421 -21.21 -6.12 -11.76
CA TRP A 421 -19.80 -6.16 -12.16
C TRP A 421 -19.39 -7.48 -12.83
N HIS A 422 -20.25 -8.47 -12.99
CA HIS A 422 -19.85 -9.77 -13.58
C HIS A 422 -19.21 -9.62 -14.97
N ALA A 423 -19.77 -8.78 -15.84
CA ALA A 423 -19.20 -8.52 -17.16
C ALA A 423 -17.80 -7.86 -17.10
N PRO A 424 -17.60 -6.71 -16.43
CA PRO A 424 -16.26 -6.11 -16.34
C PRO A 424 -15.27 -6.94 -15.51
N LEU A 425 -15.73 -7.85 -14.64
CA LEU A 425 -14.88 -8.80 -13.90
C LEU A 425 -14.37 -9.96 -14.76
N ALA A 426 -14.91 -10.19 -15.96
CA ALA A 426 -14.44 -11.27 -16.84
C ALA A 426 -12.95 -11.16 -17.20
N GLY A 427 -12.42 -9.93 -17.28
CA GLY A 427 -10.99 -9.68 -17.53
C GLY A 427 -10.10 -9.87 -16.30
N LEU A 428 -10.67 -10.06 -15.10
CA LEU A 428 -9.91 -10.04 -13.86
C LEU A 428 -9.03 -11.28 -13.68
N GLY A 429 -9.55 -12.48 -14.00
CA GLY A 429 -8.78 -13.72 -13.97
C GLY A 429 -7.52 -13.65 -14.85
N PRO A 430 -7.64 -13.34 -16.15
CA PRO A 430 -6.50 -13.10 -17.03
C PRO A 430 -5.57 -11.97 -16.55
N ALA A 431 -6.10 -10.88 -15.99
CA ALA A 431 -5.26 -9.82 -15.41
C ALA A 431 -4.37 -10.35 -14.28
N VAL A 432 -4.93 -11.19 -13.40
CA VAL A 432 -4.17 -11.84 -12.30
C VAL A 432 -3.17 -12.87 -12.86
N GLU A 433 -3.54 -13.66 -13.87
CA GLU A 433 -2.63 -14.61 -14.56
C GLU A 433 -1.42 -13.90 -15.17
N LEU A 434 -1.60 -12.70 -15.74
CA LEU A 434 -0.48 -11.91 -16.26
C LEU A 434 0.44 -11.41 -15.12
N LEU A 435 -0.14 -10.87 -14.05
CA LEU A 435 0.61 -10.22 -12.98
C LEU A 435 1.28 -11.20 -12.02
N THR A 436 0.72 -12.39 -11.80
CA THR A 436 1.27 -13.42 -10.91
C THR A 436 2.62 -13.96 -11.39
N VAL A 437 2.96 -13.84 -12.68
CA VAL A 437 4.30 -14.20 -13.19
C VAL A 437 5.40 -13.43 -12.45
N PHE A 438 5.11 -12.22 -11.97
CA PHE A 438 6.02 -11.37 -11.20
C PHE A 438 5.90 -11.54 -9.67
N ASP A 439 5.07 -12.46 -9.19
CA ASP A 439 4.98 -12.76 -7.76
C ASP A 439 6.22 -13.54 -7.29
N TRP A 440 6.98 -12.93 -6.39
CA TRP A 440 8.18 -13.53 -5.82
C TRP A 440 7.93 -14.72 -4.91
N LEU A 441 6.72 -14.93 -4.39
CA LEU A 441 6.47 -16.14 -3.60
C LEU A 441 6.56 -17.41 -4.42
N HIS A 442 6.45 -17.34 -5.75
CA HIS A 442 6.83 -18.43 -6.64
C HIS A 442 8.32 -18.79 -6.47
N ASP A 443 9.20 -17.79 -6.53
CA ASP A 443 10.65 -17.95 -6.40
C ASP A 443 11.00 -18.48 -5.01
N VAL A 444 10.38 -17.91 -3.97
CA VAL A 444 10.59 -18.31 -2.57
C VAL A 444 10.30 -19.80 -2.38
N ARG A 445 9.17 -20.32 -2.87
CA ARG A 445 8.78 -21.74 -2.71
C ARG A 445 9.83 -22.70 -3.27
N VAL A 446 10.32 -22.43 -4.47
CA VAL A 446 11.28 -23.30 -5.14
C VAL A 446 12.69 -23.16 -4.57
N LEU A 447 13.08 -21.94 -4.18
CA LEU A 447 14.36 -21.69 -3.51
C LEU A 447 14.41 -22.31 -2.10
N MET A 448 13.29 -22.33 -1.37
CA MET A 448 13.18 -23.04 -0.09
C MET A 448 13.45 -24.53 -0.26
N THR A 449 12.84 -25.15 -1.27
CA THR A 449 13.02 -26.58 -1.57
C THR A 449 14.47 -26.89 -1.95
N ALA A 450 15.08 -26.07 -2.81
CA ALA A 450 16.48 -26.23 -3.19
C ALA A 450 17.45 -26.05 -1.99
N ALA A 451 17.24 -25.01 -1.17
CA ALA A 451 18.05 -24.77 0.03
C ALA A 451 17.91 -25.89 1.07
N PHE A 452 16.70 -26.44 1.21
CA PHE A 452 16.42 -27.54 2.13
C PHE A 452 17.11 -28.83 1.69
N THR A 453 16.89 -29.25 0.44
CA THR A 453 17.42 -30.51 -0.09
C THR A 453 18.94 -30.51 -0.17
N GLU A 454 19.57 -29.37 -0.49
CA GLU A 454 21.03 -29.23 -0.46
C GLU A 454 21.61 -29.41 0.94
N ARG A 455 20.96 -28.84 1.97
CA ARG A 455 21.47 -28.91 3.34
C ARG A 455 21.17 -30.23 4.04
N PHE A 456 19.94 -30.74 3.91
CA PHE A 456 19.43 -31.84 4.72
C PHE A 456 19.30 -33.16 3.94
N GLY A 457 19.35 -33.11 2.61
CA GLY A 457 19.14 -34.26 1.74
C GLY A 457 17.67 -34.47 1.35
N ALA A 458 17.45 -35.18 0.23
CA ALA A 458 16.11 -35.52 -0.23
C ALA A 458 15.42 -36.49 0.76
N GLY A 459 14.17 -36.20 1.11
CA GLY A 459 13.37 -37.02 2.03
C GLY A 459 13.63 -36.71 3.51
N ALA A 460 14.47 -35.71 3.80
CA ALA A 460 14.72 -35.29 5.17
C ALA A 460 13.46 -34.68 5.82
N ASN A 461 13.38 -34.85 7.14
CA ASN A 461 12.32 -34.33 7.98
C ASN A 461 12.94 -33.74 9.26
N VAL A 462 12.88 -32.42 9.42
CA VAL A 462 13.64 -31.68 10.45
C VAL A 462 12.74 -30.74 11.25
N PRO A 463 13.09 -30.37 12.50
CA PRO A 463 12.35 -29.38 13.27
C PRO A 463 12.28 -28.02 12.54
N LEU A 464 11.07 -27.48 12.35
CA LEU A 464 10.89 -26.26 11.58
C LEU A 464 11.52 -25.05 12.28
N ALA A 465 11.21 -24.85 13.57
CA ALA A 465 11.66 -23.69 14.33
C ALA A 465 13.20 -23.57 14.38
N GLU A 466 13.91 -24.71 14.50
CA GLU A 466 15.37 -24.76 14.59
C GLU A 466 16.07 -24.35 13.28
N HIS A 467 15.45 -24.61 12.13
CA HIS A 467 16.11 -24.49 10.84
C HIS A 467 15.54 -23.39 9.93
N ALA A 468 14.38 -22.82 10.27
CA ALA A 468 13.72 -21.82 9.43
C ALA A 468 14.58 -20.56 9.19
N ALA A 469 15.33 -20.09 10.20
CA ALA A 469 16.21 -18.93 10.05
C ALA A 469 17.30 -19.15 8.99
N PHE A 470 17.86 -20.37 8.93
CA PHE A 470 18.82 -20.74 7.88
C PHE A 470 18.15 -20.73 6.51
N ILE A 471 16.98 -21.37 6.38
CA ILE A 471 16.25 -21.46 5.10
C ILE A 471 15.92 -20.07 4.57
N VAL A 472 15.37 -19.18 5.41
CA VAL A 472 15.07 -17.79 5.02
C VAL A 472 16.32 -17.04 4.60
N GLY A 473 17.41 -17.14 5.36
CA GLY A 473 18.68 -16.49 5.01
C GLY A 473 19.23 -16.96 3.66
N GLU A 474 19.12 -18.26 3.39
CA GLU A 474 19.59 -18.86 2.15
C GLU A 474 18.71 -18.50 0.95
N VAL A 475 17.38 -18.46 1.12
CA VAL A 475 16.45 -17.94 0.11
C VAL A 475 16.76 -16.49 -0.23
N SER A 476 16.96 -15.63 0.77
CA SER A 476 17.31 -14.22 0.56
C SER A 476 18.64 -14.06 -0.19
N ARG A 477 19.66 -14.85 0.18
CA ARG A 477 20.96 -14.86 -0.51
C ARG A 477 20.83 -15.27 -1.98
N ARG A 478 20.06 -16.33 -2.26
CA ARG A 478 19.81 -16.83 -3.63
C ARG A 478 19.00 -15.84 -4.44
N ALA A 479 17.92 -15.28 -3.89
CA ALA A 479 17.10 -14.26 -4.53
C ALA A 479 17.92 -13.02 -4.90
N ALA A 480 18.82 -12.57 -4.01
CA ALA A 480 19.73 -11.46 -4.31
C ALA A 480 20.70 -11.78 -5.47
N ALA A 481 21.21 -13.00 -5.55
CA ALA A 481 22.04 -13.44 -6.67
C ALA A 481 21.26 -13.50 -7.99
N MET A 482 20.01 -14.00 -7.96
CA MET A 482 19.12 -13.98 -9.13
C MET A 482 18.85 -12.55 -9.59
N ALA A 483 18.56 -11.63 -8.66
CA ALA A 483 18.34 -10.22 -8.96
C ALA A 483 19.59 -9.53 -9.53
N ALA A 484 20.80 -9.91 -9.09
CA ALA A 484 22.04 -9.39 -9.65
C ALA A 484 22.26 -9.81 -11.12
N VAL A 485 21.69 -10.95 -11.56
CA VAL A 485 21.82 -11.44 -12.94
C VAL A 485 20.68 -10.99 -13.84
N TYR A 486 19.44 -11.00 -13.33
CA TYR A 486 18.24 -10.69 -14.12
C TYR A 486 17.62 -9.32 -13.83
N GLY A 487 18.13 -8.59 -12.84
CA GLY A 487 17.70 -7.23 -12.57
C GLY A 487 18.09 -6.26 -13.69
N PRO A 488 17.63 -5.00 -13.64
CA PRO A 488 17.80 -4.02 -14.72
C PRO A 488 19.24 -3.74 -15.17
N GLY A 489 20.24 -4.04 -14.34
CA GLY A 489 21.67 -3.91 -14.66
C GLY A 489 22.43 -5.24 -14.67
N GLY A 490 21.72 -6.38 -14.64
CA GLY A 490 22.33 -7.70 -14.59
C GLY A 490 22.86 -8.16 -15.94
N THR A 491 23.72 -9.18 -15.92
CA THR A 491 24.39 -9.70 -17.13
C THR A 491 23.46 -10.48 -18.05
N GLY A 492 22.31 -10.94 -17.55
CA GLY A 492 21.39 -11.84 -18.25
C GLY A 492 21.98 -13.23 -18.56
N GLN A 493 23.18 -13.54 -18.05
CA GLN A 493 23.88 -14.80 -18.34
C GLN A 493 23.46 -15.87 -17.32
N ALA A 494 22.58 -16.79 -17.73
CA ALA A 494 22.07 -17.88 -16.89
C ALA A 494 23.17 -18.77 -16.30
N ALA A 495 24.35 -18.87 -16.95
CA ALA A 495 25.49 -19.62 -16.43
C ALA A 495 25.97 -19.12 -15.04
N ALA A 496 25.75 -17.84 -14.71
CA ALA A 496 26.05 -17.28 -13.40
C ALA A 496 25.12 -17.79 -12.27
N LEU A 497 24.09 -18.56 -12.62
CA LEU A 497 23.06 -19.05 -11.71
C LEU A 497 23.10 -20.57 -11.52
N SER A 498 24.10 -21.25 -12.07
CA SER A 498 24.28 -22.70 -11.95
C SER A 498 24.26 -23.12 -10.47
N GLY A 499 23.28 -23.93 -10.09
CA GLY A 499 23.12 -24.44 -8.72
C GLY A 499 22.38 -23.51 -7.75
N ILE A 500 21.81 -22.40 -8.23
CA ILE A 500 20.98 -21.51 -7.39
C ILE A 500 19.56 -22.04 -7.25
N GLY A 501 18.94 -22.41 -8.37
CA GLY A 501 17.58 -22.95 -8.44
C GLY A 501 17.50 -24.47 -8.27
N PRO A 502 16.28 -25.04 -8.28
CA PRO A 502 16.07 -26.49 -8.30
C PRO A 502 16.65 -27.15 -9.55
N ALA A 503 16.94 -28.46 -9.45
CA ALA A 503 17.56 -29.22 -10.53
C ALA A 503 16.69 -29.35 -11.80
N ASP A 504 15.38 -29.11 -11.71
CA ASP A 504 14.43 -29.20 -12.83
C ASP A 504 14.43 -27.98 -13.78
N GLY A 505 15.24 -26.96 -13.47
CA GLY A 505 15.39 -25.74 -14.25
C GLY A 505 14.15 -24.84 -14.30
N CYS A 506 13.17 -25.03 -13.40
CA CYS A 506 11.93 -24.26 -13.41
C CYS A 506 12.16 -22.77 -13.13
N LEU A 507 13.12 -22.44 -12.27
CA LEU A 507 13.41 -21.07 -11.88
C LEU A 507 14.02 -20.29 -13.06
N GLU A 508 14.97 -20.87 -13.78
CA GLU A 508 15.56 -20.30 -14.99
C GLU A 508 14.48 -20.06 -16.06
N ARG A 509 13.56 -21.02 -16.25
CA ARG A 509 12.42 -20.85 -17.16
C ARG A 509 11.50 -19.70 -16.74
N MET A 510 11.23 -19.53 -15.44
CA MET A 510 10.44 -18.41 -14.92
C MET A 510 11.09 -17.06 -15.23
N TYR A 511 12.41 -16.93 -15.05
CA TYR A 511 13.11 -15.68 -15.34
C TYR A 511 13.21 -15.38 -16.83
N LEU A 512 13.40 -16.40 -17.68
CA LEU A 512 13.32 -16.24 -19.14
C LEU A 512 11.92 -15.77 -19.56
N LEU A 513 10.86 -16.40 -19.02
CA LEU A 513 9.48 -15.99 -19.26
C LEU A 513 9.24 -14.53 -18.88
N ARG A 514 9.66 -14.09 -17.68
CA ARG A 514 9.52 -12.68 -17.24
C ARG A 514 10.19 -11.71 -18.21
N ARG A 515 11.37 -12.07 -18.73
CA ARG A 515 12.10 -11.26 -19.70
C ARG A 515 11.35 -11.19 -21.04
N GLU A 516 11.01 -12.35 -21.61
CA GLU A 516 10.30 -12.44 -22.90
C GLU A 516 8.95 -11.73 -22.85
N LEU A 517 8.19 -11.93 -21.77
CA LEU A 517 6.93 -11.25 -21.53
C LEU A 517 7.12 -9.73 -21.43
N SER A 518 8.13 -9.27 -20.67
CA SER A 518 8.43 -7.84 -20.56
C SER A 518 8.81 -7.24 -21.90
N GLU A 519 9.69 -7.89 -22.67
CA GLU A 519 10.12 -7.46 -24.00
C GLU A 519 8.93 -7.33 -24.97
N GLU A 520 8.06 -8.34 -25.01
CA GLU A 520 6.86 -8.33 -25.86
C GLU A 520 5.90 -7.21 -25.46
N VAL A 521 5.58 -7.07 -24.16
CA VAL A 521 4.72 -6.00 -23.67
C VAL A 521 5.34 -4.62 -23.91
N HIS A 522 6.67 -4.47 -23.78
CA HIS A 522 7.38 -3.22 -24.06
C HIS A 522 7.32 -2.86 -25.54
N ALA A 523 7.42 -3.84 -26.45
CA ALA A 523 7.25 -3.64 -27.88
C ALA A 523 5.83 -3.16 -28.20
N LEU A 524 4.81 -3.80 -27.60
CA LEU A 524 3.41 -3.39 -27.73
C LEU A 524 3.17 -1.97 -27.19
N LEU A 525 3.68 -1.65 -26.00
CA LEU A 525 3.60 -0.30 -25.43
C LEU A 525 4.24 0.75 -26.33
N THR A 526 5.40 0.44 -26.90
CA THR A 526 6.11 1.33 -27.83
C THR A 526 5.28 1.57 -29.09
N LYS A 527 4.69 0.52 -29.67
CA LYS A 527 3.82 0.62 -30.83
C LYS A 527 2.58 1.47 -30.54
N THR A 528 1.90 1.21 -29.43
CA THR A 528 0.73 1.99 -28.97
C THR A 528 1.09 3.46 -28.76
N ALA A 529 2.22 3.75 -28.09
CA ALA A 529 2.68 5.11 -27.88
C ALA A 529 3.02 5.84 -29.19
N GLN A 530 3.68 5.17 -30.14
CA GLN A 530 4.02 5.74 -31.46
C GLN A 530 2.78 5.97 -32.34
N ALA A 531 1.74 5.15 -32.18
CA ALA A 531 0.46 5.34 -32.86
C ALA A 531 -0.38 6.49 -32.26
N GLY A 532 0.04 7.07 -31.13
CA GLY A 532 -0.73 8.08 -30.40
C GLY A 532 -1.98 7.50 -29.71
N GLU A 533 -2.02 6.19 -29.51
CA GLU A 533 -3.11 5.53 -28.80
C GLU A 533 -2.92 5.65 -27.29
N ASP A 534 -4.02 5.87 -26.56
CA ASP A 534 -3.97 6.11 -25.12
C ASP A 534 -4.02 4.81 -24.30
N THR A 535 -4.26 3.65 -24.91
CA THR A 535 -4.43 2.37 -24.19
C THR A 535 -3.94 1.18 -25.01
N LEU A 536 -3.02 0.40 -24.44
CA LEU A 536 -2.72 -0.97 -24.85
C LEU A 536 -3.78 -1.89 -24.27
N ARG A 537 -4.50 -2.63 -25.13
CA ARG A 537 -5.51 -3.61 -24.75
C ARG A 537 -5.03 -5.02 -25.07
N LEU A 538 -4.98 -5.87 -24.06
CA LEU A 538 -4.71 -7.30 -24.18
C LEU A 538 -6.02 -8.08 -23.99
N THR A 539 -6.20 -9.13 -24.80
CA THR A 539 -7.29 -10.09 -24.64
C THR A 539 -6.87 -11.23 -23.70
N ALA A 540 -7.84 -12.03 -23.26
CA ALA A 540 -7.53 -13.26 -22.50
C ALA A 540 -6.63 -14.22 -23.30
N ALA A 541 -6.78 -14.29 -24.63
CA ALA A 541 -5.95 -15.10 -25.49
C ALA A 541 -4.51 -14.59 -25.57
N ASP A 542 -4.31 -13.27 -25.63
CA ASP A 542 -2.98 -12.66 -25.60
C ASP A 542 -2.26 -12.99 -24.29
N VAL A 543 -2.97 -12.89 -23.16
CA VAL A 543 -2.42 -13.27 -21.84
C VAL A 543 -2.08 -14.76 -21.79
N ALA A 544 -2.95 -15.62 -22.30
CA ALA A 544 -2.71 -17.06 -22.31
C ALA A 544 -1.44 -17.39 -23.12
N GLU A 545 -1.19 -16.74 -24.25
CA GLU A 545 0.04 -16.94 -25.01
C GLU A 545 1.27 -16.38 -24.27
N LEU A 546 1.17 -15.15 -23.72
CA LEU A 546 2.25 -14.52 -22.95
C LEU A 546 2.68 -15.34 -21.72
N THR A 547 1.78 -16.14 -21.15
CA THR A 547 2.00 -16.93 -19.93
C THR A 547 2.10 -18.44 -20.20
N ARG A 548 2.08 -18.86 -21.47
CA ARG A 548 2.06 -20.27 -21.87
C ARG A 548 3.28 -21.05 -21.39
N ALA A 549 4.44 -20.40 -21.35
CA ALA A 549 5.70 -21.04 -20.95
C ALA A 549 5.90 -21.10 -19.41
N LEU A 550 4.93 -20.64 -18.60
CA LEU A 550 4.98 -20.76 -17.15
C LEU A 550 5.06 -22.24 -16.75
N PRO A 551 6.09 -22.67 -16.00
CA PRO A 551 6.24 -24.08 -15.61
C PRO A 551 5.08 -24.60 -14.75
N ASP A 552 4.66 -25.85 -14.97
CA ASP A 552 3.53 -26.49 -14.28
C ASP A 552 3.67 -26.53 -12.76
N ARG A 553 4.90 -26.61 -12.24
CA ARG A 553 5.18 -26.52 -10.79
C ARG A 553 4.64 -25.22 -10.17
N PHE A 554 4.65 -24.11 -10.90
CA PHE A 554 4.07 -22.86 -10.41
C PHE A 554 2.55 -22.80 -10.56
N ARG A 555 1.91 -23.87 -11.04
CA ARG A 555 0.46 -24.05 -11.14
C ARG A 555 -0.07 -25.18 -10.24
N SER A 556 0.80 -25.98 -9.61
CA SER A 556 0.39 -27.17 -8.84
C SER A 556 -0.54 -26.84 -7.68
N ASP A 557 -0.29 -25.73 -6.99
CA ASP A 557 -1.01 -25.38 -5.78
C ASP A 557 -2.09 -24.31 -6.02
N PRO A 558 -3.21 -24.39 -5.27
CA PRO A 558 -4.21 -23.35 -5.28
C PRO A 558 -3.62 -22.05 -4.73
N LEU A 559 -3.99 -20.92 -5.33
CA LEU A 559 -3.55 -19.59 -4.90
C LEU A 559 -4.70 -18.61 -4.99
N ILE A 560 -4.78 -17.67 -4.05
CA ILE A 560 -5.83 -16.66 -3.99
C ILE A 560 -5.23 -15.29 -3.66
N TYR A 561 -5.60 -14.27 -4.45
CA TYR A 561 -5.20 -12.89 -4.24
C TYR A 561 -6.41 -12.04 -3.84
N GLY A 562 -6.22 -11.13 -2.88
CA GLY A 562 -7.15 -10.04 -2.61
C GLY A 562 -6.83 -8.86 -3.53
N VAL A 563 -7.67 -8.60 -4.52
CA VAL A 563 -7.44 -7.60 -5.57
C VAL A 563 -8.26 -6.34 -5.29
N LEU A 564 -7.59 -5.19 -5.29
CA LEU A 564 -8.17 -3.88 -4.99
C LEU A 564 -8.68 -3.23 -6.29
N LEU A 565 -9.98 -2.94 -6.36
CA LEU A 565 -10.67 -2.48 -7.55
C LEU A 565 -11.41 -1.15 -7.30
N GLN A 566 -11.32 -0.24 -8.27
CA GLN A 566 -12.14 0.98 -8.33
C GLN A 566 -12.87 1.06 -9.66
N GLN A 567 -14.12 1.48 -9.65
CA GLN A 567 -14.85 1.72 -10.89
C GLN A 567 -14.46 3.07 -11.52
N ALA A 568 -14.26 3.05 -12.84
CA ALA A 568 -14.03 4.24 -13.64
C ALA A 568 -14.82 4.13 -14.95
N GLY A 569 -16.03 4.72 -14.96
CA GLY A 569 -17.00 4.48 -16.04
C GLY A 569 -17.39 3.00 -16.10
N ASP A 570 -17.24 2.40 -17.27
CA ASP A 570 -17.55 0.99 -17.52
C ASP A 570 -16.35 0.05 -17.22
N GLN A 571 -15.20 0.61 -16.84
CA GLN A 571 -13.98 -0.16 -16.55
C GLN A 571 -13.74 -0.33 -15.05
N LEU A 572 -13.01 -1.40 -14.70
CA LEU A 572 -12.49 -1.62 -13.35
C LEU A 572 -11.00 -1.37 -13.32
N VAL A 573 -10.54 -0.53 -12.39
CA VAL A 573 -9.13 -0.22 -12.22
C VAL A 573 -8.55 -1.07 -11.10
N LEU A 574 -7.59 -1.93 -11.47
CA LEU A 574 -6.82 -2.73 -10.52
C LEU A 574 -5.72 -1.87 -9.91
N ASN A 575 -5.83 -1.61 -8.61
CA ASN A 575 -4.89 -0.77 -7.86
C ASN A 575 -3.70 -1.53 -7.31
N ASP A 576 -3.97 -2.71 -6.76
CA ASP A 576 -2.99 -3.57 -6.11
C ASP A 576 -3.57 -4.98 -6.00
N GLY A 577 -2.72 -5.97 -5.77
CA GLY A 577 -3.14 -7.31 -5.39
C GLY A 577 -2.25 -7.82 -4.28
N LEU A 578 -2.84 -8.23 -3.16
CA LEU A 578 -2.14 -8.70 -1.97
C LEU A 578 -2.50 -10.17 -1.71
N PRO A 579 -1.83 -10.84 -0.75
CA PRO A 579 -2.27 -12.17 -0.34
C PRO A 579 -3.76 -12.15 0.02
N GLY A 580 -4.52 -13.11 -0.50
CA GLY A 580 -5.98 -13.19 -0.31
C GLY A 580 -6.34 -13.75 1.06
N HIS A 581 -7.20 -14.76 1.07
CA HIS A 581 -7.54 -15.59 2.22
C HIS A 581 -8.04 -14.81 3.45
N GLY A 582 -8.68 -13.66 3.24
CA GLY A 582 -9.19 -12.79 4.30
C GLY A 582 -8.17 -11.85 4.96
N MET A 583 -6.89 -11.89 4.54
CA MET A 583 -5.79 -11.15 5.18
C MET A 583 -6.07 -9.65 5.30
N LEU A 584 -6.73 -9.04 4.31
CA LEU A 584 -6.99 -7.60 4.27
C LEU A 584 -8.13 -7.13 5.20
N TYR A 585 -8.97 -8.05 5.68
CA TYR A 585 -10.17 -7.69 6.44
C TYR A 585 -10.40 -8.50 7.72
N ALA A 586 -9.58 -9.51 8.02
CA ALA A 586 -9.68 -10.34 9.22
C ALA A 586 -9.75 -9.52 10.52
N ARG A 587 -8.97 -8.42 10.61
CA ARG A 587 -8.98 -7.53 11.79
C ARG A 587 -10.33 -6.86 12.07
N PHE A 588 -11.23 -6.79 11.08
CA PHE A 588 -12.54 -6.17 11.22
C PHE A 588 -13.68 -7.17 11.47
N LEU A 589 -13.39 -8.48 11.43
CA LEU A 589 -14.40 -9.53 11.56
C LEU A 589 -15.14 -9.49 12.90
N GLU A 590 -14.46 -9.10 13.98
CA GLU A 590 -15.10 -8.95 15.29
C GLU A 590 -16.08 -7.77 15.31
N ALA A 591 -15.74 -6.66 14.67
CA ALA A 591 -16.63 -5.50 14.55
C ALA A 591 -17.84 -5.80 13.66
N ASP A 592 -17.65 -6.57 12.58
CA ASP A 592 -18.74 -7.10 11.75
C ASP A 592 -19.67 -8.01 12.57
N ARG A 593 -19.09 -8.99 13.30
CA ARG A 593 -19.83 -9.95 14.14
C ARG A 593 -20.65 -9.26 15.22
N ARG A 594 -20.11 -8.24 15.91
CA ARG A 594 -20.82 -7.46 16.93
C ARG A 594 -22.03 -6.71 16.38
N GLN A 595 -22.01 -6.38 15.09
CA GLN A 595 -23.15 -5.78 14.37
C GLN A 595 -24.09 -6.82 13.74
N GLY A 596 -23.87 -8.12 14.01
CA GLY A 596 -24.70 -9.21 13.48
C GLY A 596 -24.31 -9.71 12.08
N GLY A 597 -23.14 -9.31 11.58
CA GLY A 597 -22.60 -9.79 10.31
C GLY A 597 -22.14 -11.24 10.38
N ARG A 598 -22.04 -11.89 9.21
CA ARG A 598 -21.63 -13.30 9.09
C ARG A 598 -20.28 -13.44 8.41
N ALA A 599 -19.44 -12.41 8.51
CA ALA A 599 -18.19 -12.40 7.75
C ALA A 599 -17.26 -13.56 8.16
N LEU A 600 -17.08 -13.73 9.48
CA LEU A 600 -16.19 -14.70 10.09
C LEU A 600 -16.51 -16.16 9.69
N PRO A 601 -17.72 -16.71 9.93
CA PRO A 601 -18.00 -18.12 9.61
C PRO A 601 -17.89 -18.42 8.11
N ARG A 602 -18.24 -17.46 7.24
CA ARG A 602 -18.12 -17.59 5.78
C ARG A 602 -16.66 -17.62 5.32
N LEU A 603 -15.80 -16.77 5.88
CA LEU A 603 -14.36 -16.84 5.61
C LEU A 603 -13.80 -18.19 6.05
N ALA A 604 -14.13 -18.65 7.26
CA ALA A 604 -13.67 -19.95 7.76
C ALA A 604 -14.10 -21.12 6.86
N GLU A 605 -15.33 -21.10 6.33
CA GLU A 605 -15.80 -22.10 5.36
C GLU A 605 -15.05 -22.01 4.03
N HIS A 606 -14.86 -20.79 3.51
CA HIS A 606 -14.13 -20.54 2.27
C HIS A 606 -12.69 -21.09 2.34
N LEU A 607 -11.95 -20.76 3.42
CA LEU A 607 -10.59 -21.22 3.63
C LEU A 607 -10.50 -22.74 3.73
N ARG A 608 -11.39 -23.38 4.51
CA ARG A 608 -11.44 -24.86 4.62
C ARG A 608 -11.65 -25.52 3.28
N ARG A 609 -12.54 -24.97 2.45
CA ARG A 609 -12.80 -25.54 1.13
C ARG A 609 -11.62 -25.32 0.17
N PHE A 610 -11.07 -24.11 0.14
CA PHE A 610 -10.05 -23.73 -0.83
C PHE A 610 -8.69 -24.37 -0.51
N TYR A 611 -8.23 -24.25 0.74
CA TYR A 611 -6.93 -24.77 1.17
C TYR A 611 -6.99 -26.18 1.76
N GLY A 612 -8.17 -26.72 2.07
CA GLY A 612 -8.34 -28.10 2.54
C GLY A 612 -8.81 -29.07 1.45
N HIS A 613 -8.71 -28.68 0.17
CA HIS A 613 -9.31 -29.41 -0.95
C HIS A 613 -8.82 -30.86 -1.13
N ASP A 614 -7.64 -31.18 -0.61
CA ASP A 614 -7.00 -32.50 -0.66
C ASP A 614 -7.03 -33.25 0.68
N GLY A 615 -7.79 -32.75 1.66
CA GLY A 615 -7.87 -33.32 3.00
C GLY A 615 -6.76 -32.89 3.96
N THR A 616 -5.80 -32.08 3.53
CA THR A 616 -4.78 -31.51 4.43
C THR A 616 -5.42 -30.60 5.46
N ARG A 617 -5.00 -30.72 6.73
CA ARG A 617 -5.49 -29.85 7.81
C ARG A 617 -5.01 -28.42 7.56
N ILE A 618 -5.90 -27.46 7.78
CA ILE A 618 -5.58 -26.04 7.74
C ILE A 618 -5.67 -25.43 9.14
N THR A 619 -4.78 -24.50 9.45
CA THR A 619 -4.80 -23.72 10.69
C THR A 619 -4.33 -22.29 10.43
N GLU A 620 -4.50 -21.42 11.42
CA GLU A 620 -4.02 -20.05 11.39
C GLU A 620 -2.91 -19.82 12.42
N ASP A 621 -2.07 -18.83 12.17
CA ASP A 621 -1.15 -18.29 13.17
C ASP A 621 -1.85 -17.24 14.03
N LEU A 622 -1.77 -17.38 15.36
CA LEU A 622 -2.44 -16.47 16.31
C LEU A 622 -1.50 -15.41 16.91
N GLY A 623 -0.20 -15.45 16.60
CA GLY A 623 0.80 -14.55 17.15
C GLY A 623 0.68 -13.11 16.65
N LEU A 624 1.04 -12.14 17.48
CA LEU A 624 1.17 -10.75 17.05
C LEU A 624 2.52 -10.51 16.38
N HIS A 625 3.57 -11.25 16.77
CA HIS A 625 4.93 -11.11 16.23
C HIS A 625 5.45 -9.67 16.29
N ARG A 626 5.12 -8.96 17.38
CA ARG A 626 5.42 -7.53 17.60
C ARG A 626 4.77 -6.56 16.60
N LEU A 627 3.79 -7.02 15.82
CA LEU A 627 3.06 -6.21 14.85
C LEU A 627 1.59 -6.16 15.23
N ASN A 628 1.13 -5.01 15.76
CA ASN A 628 -0.28 -4.86 16.17
C ASN A 628 -1.28 -5.10 15.02
N VAL A 629 -0.86 -4.90 13.78
CA VAL A 629 -1.64 -5.18 12.56
C VAL A 629 -1.99 -6.66 12.38
N ASN A 630 -1.35 -7.57 13.14
CA ASN A 630 -1.69 -8.99 13.16
C ASN A 630 -2.85 -9.32 14.10
N ALA A 631 -3.29 -8.40 14.96
CA ALA A 631 -4.40 -8.64 15.85
C ALA A 631 -5.71 -8.89 15.08
N HIS A 632 -6.32 -10.04 15.33
CA HIS A 632 -7.59 -10.44 14.74
C HIS A 632 -8.30 -11.43 15.68
N THR A 633 -9.60 -11.63 15.46
CA THR A 633 -10.34 -12.70 16.13
C THR A 633 -10.07 -14.02 15.40
N PRO A 634 -9.88 -15.16 16.10
CA PRO A 634 -9.61 -16.45 15.47
C PRO A 634 -10.71 -16.84 14.47
N VAL A 635 -10.29 -17.28 13.28
CA VAL A 635 -11.17 -17.69 12.18
C VAL A 635 -11.18 -19.20 12.02
N LEU A 636 -10.03 -19.86 12.19
CA LEU A 636 -9.85 -21.29 11.99
C LEU A 636 -9.75 -22.03 13.34
N PRO A 637 -10.27 -23.27 13.42
CA PRO A 637 -10.22 -24.03 14.66
C PRO A 637 -8.78 -24.53 14.91
N GLY A 638 -8.32 -24.44 16.16
CA GLY A 638 -7.00 -24.94 16.55
C GLY A 638 -5.83 -24.11 15.99
N GLY A 639 -5.98 -22.79 15.97
CA GLY A 639 -4.90 -21.84 15.64
C GLY A 639 -3.65 -22.08 16.48
N LEU A 640 -2.48 -21.84 15.88
CA LEU A 640 -1.18 -22.11 16.48
C LEU A 640 -0.76 -21.03 17.47
N THR A 641 -0.39 -21.47 18.67
CA THR A 641 0.26 -20.65 19.70
C THR A 641 1.78 -20.66 19.52
N ALA A 642 2.49 -19.80 20.26
CA ALA A 642 3.94 -19.75 20.23
C ALA A 642 4.61 -21.11 20.57
N GLU A 643 4.02 -21.92 21.45
CA GLU A 643 4.55 -23.24 21.82
C GLU A 643 4.37 -24.26 20.68
N ASP A 644 3.21 -24.25 20.02
CA ASP A 644 2.88 -25.23 18.97
C ASP A 644 3.90 -25.19 17.82
N TRP A 645 4.41 -24.00 17.48
CA TRP A 645 5.42 -23.80 16.44
C TRP A 645 6.71 -24.59 16.66
N PHE A 646 7.10 -24.85 17.91
CA PHE A 646 8.33 -25.61 18.23
C PHE A 646 8.13 -27.13 18.09
N THR A 647 6.90 -27.58 17.90
CA THR A 647 6.57 -29.00 17.64
C THR A 647 6.50 -29.33 16.15
N LEU A 648 6.39 -28.29 15.30
CA LEU A 648 6.23 -28.47 13.86
C LEU A 648 7.51 -28.93 13.18
N ARG A 649 7.33 -29.73 12.13
CA ARG A 649 8.43 -30.25 11.31
C ARG A 649 8.28 -29.79 9.87
N LEU A 650 9.42 -29.70 9.19
CA LEU A 650 9.51 -29.41 7.76
C LEU A 650 10.04 -30.67 7.06
N ALA A 651 9.23 -31.25 6.18
CA ALA A 651 9.53 -32.49 5.48
C ALA A 651 9.61 -32.28 3.97
N HIS A 652 10.57 -32.93 3.33
CA HIS A 652 10.67 -32.99 1.88
C HIS A 652 10.01 -34.26 1.34
N ASP A 653 9.16 -34.10 0.33
CA ASP A 653 8.60 -35.20 -0.45
C ASP A 653 9.48 -35.50 -1.68
N PRO A 654 10.17 -36.64 -1.76
CA PRO A 654 11.00 -36.98 -2.92
C PRO A 654 10.22 -37.25 -4.21
N GLU A 655 8.93 -37.59 -4.14
CA GLU A 655 8.14 -37.92 -5.33
C GLU A 655 7.70 -36.66 -6.06
N THR A 656 7.26 -35.65 -5.32
CA THR A 656 6.80 -34.37 -5.86
C THR A 656 7.87 -33.28 -5.84
N ASP A 657 8.99 -33.51 -5.16
CA ASP A 657 10.06 -32.53 -4.93
C ASP A 657 9.50 -31.24 -4.31
N THR A 658 8.70 -31.39 -3.25
CA THR A 658 8.06 -30.28 -2.53
C THR A 658 8.30 -30.36 -1.02
N LEU A 659 8.18 -29.21 -0.35
CA LEU A 659 8.20 -29.12 1.10
C LEU A 659 6.77 -29.07 1.65
N ARG A 660 6.57 -29.70 2.80
CA ARG A 660 5.34 -29.57 3.60
C ARG A 660 5.66 -29.37 5.08
N VAL A 661 4.75 -28.71 5.77
CA VAL A 661 4.77 -28.64 7.23
C VAL A 661 4.00 -29.84 7.78
N GLU A 662 4.55 -30.49 8.78
CA GLU A 662 3.92 -31.58 9.52
C GLU A 662 3.76 -31.17 10.98
N ASP A 663 2.69 -31.62 11.63
CA ASP A 663 2.56 -31.51 13.08
C ASP A 663 3.39 -32.59 13.82
N ALA A 664 3.31 -32.60 15.15
CA ALA A 664 4.08 -33.51 15.98
C ALA A 664 3.81 -35.00 15.69
N ASP A 665 2.62 -35.33 15.17
CA ASP A 665 2.20 -36.69 14.83
C ASP A 665 2.56 -37.07 13.39
N GLY A 666 3.18 -36.15 12.63
CA GLY A 666 3.55 -36.35 11.23
C GLY A 666 2.42 -36.09 10.24
N ALA A 667 1.29 -35.50 10.67
CA ALA A 667 0.19 -35.18 9.78
C ALA A 667 0.47 -33.86 9.03
N PRO A 668 0.17 -33.77 7.72
CA PRO A 668 0.42 -32.56 6.94
C PRO A 668 -0.49 -31.41 7.40
N LEU A 669 0.10 -30.21 7.43
CA LEU A 669 -0.52 -28.99 7.93
C LEU A 669 -0.24 -27.80 7.00
N ARG A 670 -1.27 -27.00 6.72
CA ARG A 670 -1.13 -25.69 6.07
C ARG A 670 -1.42 -24.58 7.08
N VAL A 671 -0.50 -23.62 7.18
CA VAL A 671 -0.59 -22.50 8.12
C VAL A 671 -0.87 -21.21 7.36
N LEU A 672 -1.97 -20.53 7.70
CA LEU A 672 -2.39 -19.27 7.09
C LEU A 672 -2.17 -18.09 8.06
N PRO A 673 -1.43 -17.04 7.67
CA PRO A 673 -1.40 -15.79 8.41
C PRO A 673 -2.62 -14.94 8.04
N LEU A 674 -3.54 -14.73 8.99
CA LEU A 674 -4.73 -13.89 8.80
C LEU A 674 -4.55 -12.45 9.29
N GLY A 675 -3.47 -12.16 10.00
CA GLY A 675 -3.07 -10.79 10.30
C GLY A 675 -2.75 -9.96 9.05
N THR A 676 -2.99 -8.64 9.08
CA THR A 676 -2.70 -7.71 7.95
C THR A 676 -1.20 -7.39 7.77
N GLY A 677 -0.31 -8.21 8.35
CA GLY A 677 1.14 -8.05 8.30
C GLY A 677 1.72 -8.19 6.89
N HIS A 678 2.88 -7.58 6.64
CA HIS A 678 3.60 -7.82 5.39
C HIS A 678 4.37 -9.12 5.52
N PRO A 679 4.26 -10.09 4.58
CA PRO A 679 4.96 -11.37 4.70
C PRO A 679 6.47 -11.27 4.91
N GLY A 680 7.09 -10.20 4.38
CA GLY A 680 8.50 -9.92 4.64
C GLY A 680 8.86 -9.66 6.11
N LEU A 681 7.91 -9.30 6.97
CA LEU A 681 8.16 -9.03 8.40
C LEU A 681 7.82 -10.20 9.32
N PHE A 682 7.43 -11.36 8.78
CA PHE A 682 7.11 -12.53 9.58
C PHE A 682 8.38 -13.14 10.21
N PRO A 683 8.28 -13.75 11.40
CA PRO A 683 9.39 -14.53 11.94
C PRO A 683 9.72 -15.69 10.99
N PRO A 684 10.96 -16.22 11.01
CA PRO A 684 11.40 -17.20 10.02
C PRO A 684 10.51 -18.46 9.93
N PRO A 685 10.05 -19.09 11.03
CA PRO A 685 9.17 -20.26 10.94
C PRO A 685 7.86 -19.97 10.21
N LEU A 686 7.20 -18.84 10.52
CA LEU A 686 6.00 -18.40 9.82
C LEU A 686 6.29 -18.05 8.36
N SER A 687 7.43 -17.41 8.08
CA SER A 687 7.85 -17.09 6.70
C SER A 687 7.98 -18.35 5.83
N VAL A 688 8.56 -19.43 6.38
CA VAL A 688 8.66 -20.72 5.71
C VAL A 688 7.28 -21.35 5.54
N ALA A 689 6.54 -21.54 6.63
CA ALA A 689 5.26 -22.24 6.59
C ALA A 689 4.23 -21.52 5.68
N SER A 690 4.10 -20.20 5.81
CA SER A 690 3.17 -19.42 4.98
C SER A 690 3.67 -19.30 3.54
N GLY A 691 4.98 -19.16 3.31
CA GLY A 691 5.58 -19.09 1.98
C GLY A 691 5.27 -20.30 1.10
N LEU A 692 5.03 -21.47 1.70
CA LEU A 692 4.60 -22.69 0.98
C LEU A 692 3.15 -22.65 0.51
N VAL A 693 2.30 -21.78 1.07
CA VAL A 693 0.84 -21.85 0.91
C VAL A 693 0.25 -20.58 0.28
N ILE A 694 0.67 -19.39 0.74
CA ILE A 694 0.00 -18.13 0.38
C ILE A 694 0.50 -17.54 -0.93
N SER A 695 -0.31 -16.70 -1.56
CA SER A 695 0.16 -15.85 -2.65
C SER A 695 0.93 -14.64 -2.12
N GLY A 696 1.72 -13.97 -2.98
CA GLY A 696 2.43 -12.74 -2.63
C GLY A 696 1.67 -11.50 -3.11
N ARG A 697 2.38 -10.55 -3.72
CA ARG A 697 1.81 -9.29 -4.22
C ARG A 697 1.81 -9.28 -5.74
N LEU A 698 0.70 -8.84 -6.34
CA LEU A 698 0.62 -8.57 -7.77
C LEU A 698 1.34 -7.25 -8.06
N PHE A 699 2.56 -7.34 -8.58
CA PHE A 699 3.39 -6.17 -8.88
C PHE A 699 3.39 -5.86 -10.38
N ASN A 700 2.75 -4.76 -10.77
CA ASN A 700 2.82 -4.29 -12.15
C ASN A 700 4.00 -3.34 -12.39
N SER A 701 5.17 -3.92 -12.65
CA SER A 701 6.40 -3.17 -12.99
C SER A 701 6.45 -2.70 -14.44
N LEU A 702 5.61 -3.24 -15.33
CA LEU A 702 5.75 -3.18 -16.79
C LEU A 702 5.91 -1.75 -17.35
N PRO A 703 5.11 -0.73 -16.96
CA PRO A 703 5.30 0.62 -17.51
C PRO A 703 6.59 1.29 -17.02
N ASN A 704 7.02 1.01 -15.78
CA ASN A 704 8.24 1.57 -15.22
C ASN A 704 9.48 0.91 -15.81
N SER A 705 9.45 -0.42 -16.00
CA SER A 705 10.53 -1.14 -16.68
C SER A 705 10.61 -0.75 -18.15
N TRP A 706 9.48 -0.50 -18.82
CA TRP A 706 9.46 0.05 -20.18
C TRP A 706 10.14 1.42 -20.24
N HIS A 707 9.80 2.33 -19.32
CA HIS A 707 10.44 3.63 -19.26
C HIS A 707 11.96 3.52 -19.02
N ALA A 708 12.38 2.65 -18.09
CA ALA A 708 13.79 2.49 -17.73
C ALA A 708 14.65 1.91 -18.87
N THR A 709 14.09 1.03 -19.70
CA THR A 709 14.80 0.36 -20.80
C THR A 709 14.71 1.10 -22.13
N THR A 710 13.71 1.97 -22.31
CA THR A 710 13.53 2.73 -23.55
C THR A 710 14.39 4.01 -23.56
N PRO A 711 15.27 4.24 -24.56
CA PRO A 711 16.16 5.40 -24.62
C PRO A 711 15.43 6.75 -24.48
N TRP A 712 15.77 7.53 -23.46
CA TRP A 712 15.11 8.81 -23.13
C TRP A 712 16.11 9.97 -23.13
N ASP A 713 15.69 11.13 -23.60
CA ASP A 713 16.55 12.32 -23.65
C ASP A 713 16.62 13.10 -22.33
N GLY A 714 15.75 12.79 -21.36
CA GLY A 714 15.63 13.49 -20.08
C GLY A 714 15.08 14.92 -20.19
N LYS A 715 14.79 15.40 -21.41
CA LYS A 715 14.37 16.77 -21.70
C LYS A 715 12.87 16.85 -21.85
N HIS A 716 12.31 16.01 -22.71
CA HIS A 716 10.89 16.00 -23.03
C HIS A 716 10.14 15.02 -22.15
N THR A 717 8.89 15.34 -21.86
CA THR A 717 8.01 14.42 -21.12
C THR A 717 7.73 13.18 -21.95
N ARG A 718 7.93 11.99 -21.36
CA ARG A 718 7.53 10.72 -21.99
C ARG A 718 6.16 10.31 -21.47
N VAL A 719 5.26 9.99 -22.40
CA VAL A 719 3.92 9.47 -22.09
C VAL A 719 3.92 7.95 -22.23
N ALA A 720 3.47 7.25 -21.19
CA ALA A 720 3.13 5.83 -21.26
C ALA A 720 1.62 5.66 -21.38
N PRO A 721 1.12 4.91 -22.39
CA PRO A 721 -0.29 4.56 -22.50
C PRO A 721 -0.81 3.80 -21.27
N ARG A 722 -2.14 3.76 -21.12
CA ARG A 722 -2.81 2.82 -20.22
C ARG A 722 -2.54 1.37 -20.64
N MET A 723 -2.72 0.43 -19.72
CA MET A 723 -2.70 -1.01 -19.98
C MET A 723 -3.98 -1.64 -19.43
N ALA A 724 -4.69 -2.39 -20.27
CA ALA A 724 -5.92 -3.10 -19.89
C ALA A 724 -5.90 -4.55 -20.37
N VAL A 725 -6.55 -5.43 -19.59
CA VAL A 725 -6.88 -6.81 -19.96
C VAL A 725 -8.40 -6.90 -20.01
N GLY A 726 -8.97 -6.96 -21.21
CA GLY A 726 -10.40 -6.73 -21.41
C GLY A 726 -10.84 -5.36 -20.84
N ASP A 727 -11.79 -5.39 -19.91
CA ASP A 727 -12.33 -4.19 -19.23
C ASP A 727 -11.63 -3.86 -17.90
N VAL A 728 -10.61 -4.64 -17.52
CA VAL A 728 -9.80 -4.40 -16.32
C VAL A 728 -8.55 -3.61 -16.67
N LEU A 729 -8.46 -2.38 -16.17
CA LEU A 729 -7.30 -1.51 -16.30
C LEU A 729 -6.24 -1.92 -15.26
N ILE A 730 -5.14 -2.50 -15.72
CA ILE A 730 -4.01 -2.93 -14.87
C ILE A 730 -2.91 -1.85 -14.75
N GLY A 731 -2.93 -0.86 -15.65
CA GLY A 731 -1.99 0.26 -15.64
C GLY A 731 -2.68 1.54 -16.11
N ARG A 732 -2.62 2.58 -15.29
CA ARG A 732 -3.07 3.93 -15.66
C ARG A 732 -2.05 4.62 -16.58
N ARG A 733 -2.48 5.64 -17.33
CA ARG A 733 -1.60 6.50 -18.13
C ARG A 733 -0.57 7.19 -17.22
N ARG A 734 0.68 7.24 -17.66
CA ARG A 734 1.79 7.86 -16.91
C ARG A 734 2.52 8.90 -17.74
N TRP A 735 3.04 9.92 -17.05
CA TRP A 735 3.93 10.93 -17.59
C TRP A 735 5.21 10.95 -16.78
N TYR A 736 6.31 10.57 -17.42
CA TYR A 736 7.65 10.68 -16.88
C TYR A 736 8.18 12.06 -17.25
N GLY A 737 8.26 12.94 -16.26
CA GLY A 737 8.65 14.33 -16.45
C GLY A 737 10.13 14.47 -16.77
N GLY A 738 10.46 15.31 -17.75
CA GLY A 738 11.82 15.76 -18.03
C GLY A 738 12.04 17.22 -17.63
N ALA A 739 13.14 17.81 -18.11
CA ALA A 739 13.46 19.22 -17.86
C ALA A 739 12.33 20.20 -18.22
N GLU A 740 11.45 19.86 -19.16
CA GLU A 740 10.24 20.63 -19.47
C GLU A 740 9.28 20.75 -18.29
N LEU A 741 9.03 19.65 -17.57
CA LEU A 741 8.16 19.67 -16.40
C LEU A 741 8.82 20.47 -15.27
N ASP A 742 10.12 20.25 -15.05
CA ASP A 742 10.88 21.00 -14.05
C ASP A 742 10.83 22.51 -14.32
N THR A 743 10.97 22.91 -15.58
CA THR A 743 10.85 24.30 -16.02
C THR A 743 9.44 24.84 -15.76
N ALA A 744 8.40 24.06 -16.08
CA ALA A 744 7.01 24.47 -15.83
C ALA A 744 6.70 24.62 -14.33
N VAL A 745 7.24 23.72 -13.48
CA VAL A 745 7.11 23.78 -12.02
C VAL A 745 7.89 24.96 -11.44
N ALA A 746 9.06 25.27 -11.99
CA ALA A 746 9.91 26.36 -11.54
C ALA A 746 9.49 27.75 -12.05
N ALA A 747 8.47 27.83 -12.92
CA ALA A 747 8.09 29.08 -13.56
C ALA A 747 7.65 30.17 -12.56
N GLY A 748 8.24 31.35 -12.75
CA GLY A 748 7.95 32.63 -12.11
C GLY A 748 8.47 32.85 -10.70
N PRO A 749 8.65 34.12 -10.27
CA PRO A 749 8.49 34.50 -8.88
C PRO A 749 7.01 34.61 -8.49
N ASP A 750 6.12 34.92 -9.45
CA ASP A 750 4.67 35.07 -9.25
C ASP A 750 3.92 33.75 -9.49
N GLU A 751 3.03 33.40 -8.57
CA GLU A 751 2.44 32.05 -8.50
C GLU A 751 1.56 31.68 -9.72
N HIS A 752 0.94 32.67 -10.37
CA HIS A 752 0.08 32.46 -11.55
C HIS A 752 0.87 32.07 -12.80
N GLU A 753 2.15 32.45 -12.90
CA GLU A 753 3.01 32.08 -14.03
C GLU A 753 3.23 30.56 -14.08
N ARG A 754 3.36 29.92 -12.92
CA ARG A 754 3.44 28.46 -12.80
C ARG A 754 2.16 27.77 -13.29
N LEU A 755 1.00 28.31 -12.94
CA LEU A 755 -0.29 27.78 -13.38
C LEU A 755 -0.42 27.84 -14.91
N LEU A 756 0.00 28.95 -15.52
CA LEU A 756 0.05 29.11 -16.97
C LEU A 756 1.05 28.15 -17.63
N ALA A 757 2.26 28.03 -17.08
CA ALA A 757 3.31 27.16 -17.61
C ALA A 757 2.92 25.68 -17.55
N LEU A 758 2.35 25.24 -16.43
CA LEU A 758 1.82 23.88 -16.30
C LEU A 758 0.64 23.65 -17.24
N THR A 759 -0.24 24.63 -17.47
CA THR A 759 -1.36 24.49 -18.42
C THR A 759 -0.86 24.30 -19.86
N ALA A 760 0.15 25.05 -20.27
CA ALA A 760 0.78 24.88 -21.58
C ALA A 760 1.49 23.51 -21.69
N TRP A 761 2.22 23.10 -20.65
CA TRP A 761 2.85 21.77 -20.59
C TRP A 761 1.82 20.64 -20.67
N ARG A 762 0.71 20.74 -19.93
CA ARG A 762 -0.38 19.76 -19.94
C ARG A 762 -1.03 19.65 -21.31
N SER A 763 -1.29 20.78 -21.97
CA SER A 763 -1.85 20.82 -23.32
C SER A 763 -0.95 20.08 -24.32
N ARG A 764 0.37 20.33 -24.27
CA ARG A 764 1.36 19.68 -25.15
C ARG A 764 1.39 18.16 -24.99
N HIS A 765 1.24 17.66 -23.76
CA HIS A 765 1.48 16.25 -23.43
C HIS A 765 0.20 15.47 -23.09
N GLY A 766 -0.98 16.06 -23.32
CA GLY A 766 -2.27 15.41 -23.05
C GLY A 766 -2.50 15.08 -21.57
N VAL A 767 -1.95 15.88 -20.65
CA VAL A 767 -2.01 15.59 -19.21
C VAL A 767 -3.33 16.10 -18.60
N PRO A 768 -4.10 15.25 -17.88
CA PRO A 768 -5.35 15.65 -17.25
C PRO A 768 -5.13 16.70 -16.15
N GLU A 769 -6.22 17.32 -15.70
CA GLU A 769 -6.16 18.29 -14.59
C GLU A 769 -5.76 17.62 -13.29
N GLU A 770 -6.18 16.38 -13.11
CA GLU A 770 -6.00 15.62 -11.88
C GLU A 770 -4.97 14.53 -12.11
N VAL A 771 -3.92 14.56 -11.32
CA VAL A 771 -2.83 13.58 -11.36
C VAL A 771 -2.50 13.09 -9.97
N VAL A 772 -1.83 11.96 -9.88
CA VAL A 772 -1.24 11.42 -8.67
C VAL A 772 0.27 11.34 -8.88
N ILE A 773 1.02 12.04 -8.04
CA ILE A 773 2.47 11.94 -8.00
C ILE A 773 2.83 10.63 -7.31
N LYS A 774 3.54 9.75 -8.01
CA LYS A 774 4.05 8.47 -7.49
C LYS A 774 5.55 8.40 -7.73
N SER A 775 6.22 7.59 -6.91
CA SER A 775 7.61 7.20 -7.15
C SER A 775 7.57 5.77 -7.68
N ALA A 776 8.51 5.43 -8.57
CA ALA A 776 8.70 4.03 -8.94
C ALA A 776 9.00 3.25 -7.65
N PRO A 777 8.19 2.25 -7.28
CA PRO A 777 8.52 1.40 -6.14
C PRO A 777 9.85 0.71 -6.44
N GLU A 778 10.80 0.80 -5.51
CA GLU A 778 12.02 0.01 -5.58
C GLU A 778 11.63 -1.45 -5.34
N ASP A 779 11.99 -2.30 -6.30
CA ASP A 779 11.76 -3.75 -6.25
C ASP A 779 12.79 -4.38 -5.30
N GLU A 780 12.73 -3.98 -4.04
CA GLU A 780 13.57 -4.52 -2.97
C GLU A 780 12.96 -5.85 -2.54
N GLY A 781 13.67 -6.97 -2.74
CA GLY A 781 13.31 -8.39 -2.47
C GLY A 781 12.53 -8.72 -1.17
N PRO A 782 12.68 -9.92 -0.62
CA PRO A 782 12.17 -10.20 0.73
C PRO A 782 12.81 -9.24 1.74
N LEU A 783 12.05 -8.21 2.13
CA LEU A 783 12.46 -7.15 3.05
C LEU A 783 12.34 -7.62 4.50
N SER A 784 13.06 -8.69 4.84
CA SER A 784 13.06 -9.21 6.21
C SER A 784 13.91 -8.42 7.19
N VAL A 785 14.68 -7.42 6.74
CA VAL A 785 15.42 -6.52 7.62
C VAL A 785 15.63 -5.14 6.96
N GLY A 786 14.57 -4.33 6.84
CA GLY A 786 14.70 -2.95 6.37
C GLY A 786 15.17 -2.02 7.48
N ALA A 787 16.22 -1.23 7.25
CA ALA A 787 16.71 -0.22 8.19
C ALA A 787 15.69 0.93 8.40
N PRO A 788 15.76 1.70 9.52
CA PRO A 788 14.82 2.78 9.84
C PRO A 788 14.69 3.88 8.76
N ASP A 789 15.69 4.00 7.89
CA ASP A 789 15.71 4.91 6.74
C ASP A 789 14.74 4.48 5.64
N VAL A 790 14.50 3.17 5.45
CA VAL A 790 13.53 2.61 4.49
C VAL A 790 12.11 3.05 4.86
N GLN A 791 11.74 3.03 6.15
CA GLN A 791 10.43 3.49 6.59
C GLN A 791 10.25 5.01 6.39
N SER A 792 11.32 5.79 6.64
CA SER A 792 11.33 7.23 6.43
C SER A 792 11.20 7.60 4.94
N LYS A 793 11.91 6.88 4.05
CA LYS A 793 11.78 6.99 2.58
C LYS A 793 10.36 6.63 2.12
N ARG A 794 9.79 5.51 2.59
CA ARG A 794 8.42 5.09 2.29
C ARG A 794 7.37 6.13 2.69
N LEU A 795 7.54 6.79 3.85
CA LEU A 795 6.65 7.86 4.29
C LEU A 795 6.73 9.10 3.37
N ALA A 796 7.91 9.42 2.85
CA ALA A 796 8.12 10.54 1.92
C ALA A 796 7.56 10.27 0.51
N GLN A 797 7.60 9.02 0.04
CA GLN A 797 7.20 8.62 -1.32
C GLN A 797 5.71 8.26 -1.48
N LYS A 798 4.90 8.36 -0.40
CA LYS A 798 3.45 8.07 -0.43
C LYS A 798 2.75 8.79 -1.60
N PRO A 799 1.87 8.13 -2.38
CA PRO A 799 1.15 8.75 -3.48
C PRO A 799 0.44 10.05 -3.07
N GLN A 800 0.50 11.07 -3.92
CA GLN A 800 -0.05 12.40 -3.64
C GLN A 800 -0.92 12.87 -4.81
N TYR A 801 -2.22 13.00 -4.58
CA TYR A 801 -3.14 13.63 -5.53
C TYR A 801 -2.83 15.12 -5.66
N VAL A 802 -2.85 15.62 -6.88
CA VAL A 802 -2.67 17.03 -7.23
C VAL A 802 -3.65 17.41 -8.33
N ASP A 803 -4.36 18.52 -8.10
CA ASP A 803 -5.14 19.20 -9.11
C ASP A 803 -4.28 20.32 -9.73
N LEU A 804 -3.78 20.11 -10.94
CA LEU A 804 -2.94 21.04 -11.69
C LEU A 804 -3.71 22.26 -12.21
N SER A 805 -5.03 22.33 -11.99
CA SER A 805 -5.84 23.53 -12.24
C SER A 805 -6.11 24.36 -10.97
N SER A 806 -5.76 23.86 -9.78
CA SER A 806 -5.89 24.59 -8.51
C SER A 806 -4.72 25.53 -8.28
N ALA A 807 -5.02 26.79 -8.00
CA ALA A 807 -4.06 27.80 -7.58
C ALA A 807 -3.29 27.35 -6.33
N LEU A 808 -3.98 26.83 -5.31
CA LEU A 808 -3.34 26.39 -4.07
C LEU A 808 -2.44 25.17 -4.27
N ALA A 809 -2.91 24.16 -5.01
CA ALA A 809 -2.15 22.94 -5.25
C ALA A 809 -0.88 23.23 -6.07
N VAL A 810 -0.98 24.00 -7.15
CA VAL A 810 0.16 24.41 -7.99
C VAL A 810 1.14 25.28 -7.20
N ARG A 811 0.66 26.16 -6.31
CA ARG A 811 1.51 26.98 -5.45
C ARG A 811 2.39 26.14 -4.53
N VAL A 812 1.87 25.07 -3.94
CA VAL A 812 2.60 24.20 -3.01
C VAL A 812 3.37 23.06 -3.68
N LEU A 813 3.12 22.80 -4.96
CA LEU A 813 3.70 21.68 -5.72
C LEU A 813 5.23 21.59 -5.64
N PRO A 814 6.04 22.66 -5.81
CA PRO A 814 7.50 22.54 -5.74
C PRO A 814 7.98 21.94 -4.41
N ARG A 815 7.43 22.40 -3.28
CA ARG A 815 7.76 21.86 -1.95
C ARG A 815 7.25 20.44 -1.74
N MET A 816 6.18 20.03 -2.43
CA MET A 816 5.71 18.63 -2.39
C MET A 816 6.68 17.71 -3.13
N LEU A 817 7.23 18.16 -4.26
CA LEU A 817 8.22 17.43 -5.04
C LEU A 817 9.58 17.38 -4.33
N GLU A 818 10.08 18.50 -3.81
CA GLU A 818 11.35 18.57 -3.05
C GLU A 818 11.40 17.56 -1.88
N ARG A 819 10.30 17.41 -1.14
CA ARG A 819 10.22 16.48 0.01
C ARG A 819 10.39 15.01 -0.37
N ARG A 820 10.10 14.65 -1.62
CA ARG A 820 10.24 13.26 -2.11
C ARG A 820 11.70 12.89 -2.40
N GLY A 821 12.60 13.86 -2.48
CA GLY A 821 14.02 13.66 -2.74
C GLY A 821 14.33 13.38 -4.22
N ALA A 822 15.60 13.09 -4.50
CA ALA A 822 16.05 12.69 -5.83
C ALA A 822 15.64 11.23 -6.09
N GLY A 823 14.82 11.01 -7.12
CA GLY A 823 14.36 9.69 -7.56
C GLY A 823 13.35 9.80 -8.70
N THR A 824 13.16 8.74 -9.47
CA THR A 824 12.26 8.72 -10.63
C THR A 824 10.80 8.78 -10.17
N SER A 825 10.30 9.99 -9.96
CA SER A 825 8.89 10.26 -9.76
C SER A 825 8.20 10.41 -11.11
N TYR A 826 6.97 9.93 -11.21
CA TYR A 826 6.11 10.10 -12.38
C TYR A 826 4.76 10.66 -11.95
N LEU A 827 4.06 11.27 -12.91
CA LEU A 827 2.66 11.61 -12.75
C LEU A 827 1.83 10.48 -13.34
N GLU A 828 0.83 10.02 -12.60
CA GLU A 828 -0.18 9.08 -13.08
C GLU A 828 -1.52 9.79 -13.12
N GLU A 829 -2.40 9.45 -14.06
CA GLU A 829 -3.74 10.06 -14.09
C GLU A 829 -4.53 9.72 -12.81
N ALA A 830 -5.34 10.66 -12.33
CA ALA A 830 -6.30 10.37 -11.27
C ALA A 830 -7.53 9.69 -11.89
N LEU A 831 -7.58 8.36 -11.84
CA LEU A 831 -8.67 7.56 -12.39
C LEU A 831 -9.16 6.52 -11.36
N PRO A 832 -10.40 6.58 -10.85
CA PRO A 832 -11.38 7.64 -11.12
C PRO A 832 -10.92 9.01 -10.59
N GLY A 833 -11.27 10.07 -11.31
CA GLY A 833 -11.07 11.45 -10.86
C GLY A 833 -12.04 11.85 -9.74
N VAL A 834 -11.87 13.05 -9.20
CA VAL A 834 -12.78 13.61 -8.19
C VAL A 834 -14.09 14.05 -8.84
N THR A 835 -15.18 13.45 -8.37
CA THR A 835 -16.55 13.90 -8.64
C THR A 835 -17.12 14.56 -7.40
N ASP A 836 -17.47 15.83 -7.49
CA ASP A 836 -17.93 16.62 -6.34
C ASP A 836 -19.13 15.97 -5.64
N GLY A 837 -19.09 15.93 -4.31
CA GLY A 837 -20.17 15.41 -3.47
C GLY A 837 -20.22 13.89 -3.32
N THR A 838 -19.38 13.14 -4.04
CA THR A 838 -19.30 11.66 -3.94
C THR A 838 -18.23 11.22 -2.93
N HIS A 839 -18.22 9.94 -2.56
CA HIS A 839 -17.15 9.34 -1.75
C HIS A 839 -16.14 8.63 -2.65
N ALA A 840 -14.86 8.59 -2.27
CA ALA A 840 -13.93 7.63 -2.87
C ALA A 840 -14.25 6.24 -2.32
N THR A 841 -14.42 5.27 -3.21
CA THR A 841 -14.65 3.86 -2.88
C THR A 841 -13.57 2.99 -3.52
N GLU A 842 -13.27 1.87 -2.87
CA GLU A 842 -12.43 0.79 -3.38
C GLU A 842 -12.96 -0.52 -2.83
N TRP A 843 -13.11 -1.52 -3.69
CA TRP A 843 -13.53 -2.86 -3.32
C TRP A 843 -12.33 -3.80 -3.32
N VAL A 844 -12.32 -4.76 -2.40
CA VAL A 844 -11.37 -5.87 -2.42
C VAL A 844 -12.15 -7.15 -2.68
N LEU A 845 -11.77 -7.83 -3.75
CA LEU A 845 -12.37 -9.09 -4.20
C LEU A 845 -11.30 -10.16 -4.21
N GLU A 846 -11.66 -11.39 -3.84
CA GLU A 846 -10.74 -12.52 -3.90
C GLU A 846 -10.82 -13.20 -5.26
N VAL A 847 -9.65 -13.37 -5.91
CA VAL A 847 -9.49 -14.04 -7.20
C VAL A 847 -8.57 -15.22 -6.99
N GLY A 848 -9.06 -16.41 -7.31
CA GLY A 848 -8.36 -17.65 -6.99
C GLY A 848 -8.12 -18.51 -8.23
N ARG A 849 -7.19 -19.44 -8.11
CA ARG A 849 -7.08 -20.59 -9.01
C ARG A 849 -7.10 -21.88 -8.19
N THR A 850 -7.69 -22.94 -8.73
CA THR A 850 -7.52 -24.29 -8.20
C THR A 850 -6.16 -24.87 -8.60
N ALA A 851 -5.75 -25.96 -7.95
CA ALA A 851 -4.59 -26.75 -8.36
C ALA A 851 -4.65 -27.09 -9.87
N GLY A 852 -3.60 -26.75 -10.62
CA GLY A 852 -3.49 -26.94 -12.06
C GLY A 852 -4.38 -26.04 -12.94
N GLY A 853 -5.18 -25.15 -12.35
CA GLY A 853 -6.13 -24.29 -13.05
C GLY A 853 -5.59 -22.91 -13.42
N HIS A 854 -6.45 -22.10 -14.01
CA HIS A 854 -6.23 -20.68 -14.27
C HIS A 854 -6.89 -19.81 -13.19
N PHE A 855 -6.43 -18.57 -13.05
CA PHE A 855 -7.10 -17.61 -12.18
C PHE A 855 -8.48 -17.25 -12.71
N GLU A 856 -9.48 -17.40 -11.85
CA GLU A 856 -10.87 -17.09 -12.13
C GLU A 856 -11.49 -16.35 -10.94
N TYR A 857 -12.37 -15.41 -11.26
CA TYR A 857 -13.34 -14.92 -10.31
C TYR A 857 -14.60 -15.77 -10.46
N HIS A 858 -14.98 -16.52 -9.43
CA HIS A 858 -16.13 -17.40 -9.47
C HIS A 858 -17.36 -16.68 -8.89
N PRO A 859 -18.24 -16.07 -9.71
CA PRO A 859 -19.53 -15.60 -9.22
C PRO A 859 -20.36 -16.79 -8.73
N ALA A 860 -21.17 -16.61 -7.70
CA ALA A 860 -22.14 -17.62 -7.33
C ALA A 860 -23.26 -17.64 -8.38
N ASP A 861 -23.11 -18.46 -9.42
CA ASP A 861 -24.10 -18.80 -10.45
C ASP A 861 -25.16 -17.71 -10.73
N GLY A 862 -24.88 -16.86 -11.72
CA GLY A 862 -25.94 -16.55 -12.67
C GLY A 862 -26.17 -17.82 -13.47
N GLY A 863 -27.36 -18.44 -13.36
CA GLY A 863 -27.66 -19.78 -13.87
C GLY A 863 -27.04 -20.10 -15.24
N ALA A 864 -26.60 -21.35 -15.39
CA ALA A 864 -26.09 -21.92 -16.62
C ALA A 864 -26.82 -21.38 -17.86
N VAL A 865 -26.13 -20.59 -18.68
CA VAL A 865 -26.51 -20.44 -20.08
C VAL A 865 -26.05 -21.72 -20.77
N GLU A 866 -26.92 -22.72 -20.80
CA GLU A 866 -26.81 -23.80 -21.78
C GLU A 866 -26.92 -23.20 -23.20
N GLY A 867 -25.90 -23.44 -24.03
CA GLY A 867 -25.82 -23.08 -25.45
C GLY A 867 -24.76 -22.01 -25.70
N VAL A 868 -23.66 -22.24 -26.42
CA VAL A 868 -23.56 -22.97 -27.69
C VAL A 868 -22.17 -23.62 -27.78
N ARG A 869 -22.12 -24.95 -27.72
CA ARG A 869 -21.10 -25.73 -28.43
C ARG A 869 -21.80 -26.35 -29.65
N SER A 870 -21.57 -25.74 -30.80
CA SER A 870 -21.62 -26.39 -32.12
C SER A 870 -20.68 -25.65 -33.05
#